data_AF-A0AA46WDZ7-F1
#
_entry.id   AF-A0AA46WDZ7-F1
#
_cell.length_a   1.000
_cell.length_b   1.000
_cell.length_c   1.000
_cell.angle_alpha   90.00
_cell.angle_beta   90.00
_cell.angle_gamma   90.00
#
_symmetry.space_group_name_H-M   'P 1'
#
loop_
_entity.id
_entity.type
_entity.pdbx_description
1 polymer ?
#
loop_
_entity_poly.entity_id
_entity_poly.type
_entity_poly.pdbx_seq_one_letter_code
_entity_poly.pdbx_strand_id
1 'polypeptide(L)'
;MHGNGENIGLIRSLLNGDCQGFMDRFESFLDQSPSFLHSVSKDRFFPAFFFGMFATAHDAGITNNNERIFFRFDNNPDNPRRGNLKIAVLTRDSNNRRIVRCYTIADRGNSVGSRFSLEEREWIERHELQNGPAKRKKLELEWEEYKTFVWAENLGEDEEEEAVRCRQFVDIEAFTGESVSPCNGFMEVARTEQQGFLSDLIAELASNDADNVMGVTRRILQYVVGIYDRYGAVLGFDGRESDYHGFLSGFLMNFRYRHAVGIYLELFVGGGYTDITFLVRGVQRLGDSVPIIIELKAGRRSAADALEQAENYVNTCPVSSVSIHTSSENAVCVGLNFDLNRMRFQLSVENFLEREPSLLERLFQPIGVDESVRDFLLYPLFGLPAVPDVRGRNSRLFSYTTGFVFGSTAFARGTVTIRGNRVRVTKHLFQYSNHDNNRMLGPHGGIANVNIGERILTMILYAPSRNMVVVFNICNMLTHQFPPGAISLLNWPSARVNEIVCTLDPTRRDEDDLGLAVTVSSFQSPNVYLQNRNNVSFQGNFFQVGGVGDVRRIASIMMNTGWQDINRHQELFQAISRVLFPLRWIVNRNDAQEVGFHSILHGLFYACDNPARLVIEFQLGGRKLDLVLLRSAGSVGGTHPTGIELKFATAAHELRQKIANADEQLDRYMHCRGFKRVTDGDTVVLSYAIFNDYARVPNTLISNPHVLRVKNPLEHSSIREFP
;
A
#
# COMPACT_ATOMS: atom_id res chain seq x y z
N MET A 1 16.98 33.55 -5.59
CA MET A 1 18.22 32.86 -5.20
C MET A 1 17.84 31.76 -4.22
N HIS A 2 17.84 30.48 -4.60
CA HIS A 2 17.71 29.36 -3.64
C HIS A 2 18.48 28.14 -4.16
N GLY A 3 19.80 28.22 -4.02
CA GLY A 3 20.71 27.08 -4.15
C GLY A 3 21.03 26.58 -2.75
N ASN A 4 20.21 25.68 -2.23
CA ASN A 4 20.53 24.84 -1.08
C ASN A 4 20.58 23.41 -1.62
N GLY A 5 21.62 22.63 -1.30
CA GLY A 5 22.03 21.37 -1.94
C GLY A 5 21.02 20.20 -2.00
N GLU A 6 19.76 20.44 -1.69
CA GLU A 6 18.64 19.50 -1.83
C GLU A 6 17.90 19.66 -3.17
N ASN A 7 18.21 20.70 -3.94
CA ASN A 7 17.63 21.01 -5.26
C ASN A 7 18.14 20.11 -6.41
N ILE A 8 18.80 19.02 -6.07
CA ILE A 8 19.52 18.15 -6.97
C ILE A 8 18.77 16.81 -7.09
N GLY A 9 18.29 16.47 -8.29
CA GLY A 9 17.61 15.20 -8.56
C GLY A 9 18.51 13.99 -8.27
N LEU A 10 17.94 12.85 -7.87
CA LEU A 10 18.68 11.63 -7.49
C LEU A 10 19.75 11.25 -8.51
N ILE A 11 19.40 11.35 -9.79
CA ILE A 11 20.29 10.99 -10.90
C ILE A 11 21.50 11.91 -11.02
N ARG A 12 21.47 13.14 -10.51
CA ARG A 12 22.63 14.05 -10.54
C ARG A 12 23.79 13.54 -9.69
N SER A 13 23.53 12.87 -8.56
CA SER A 13 24.59 12.22 -7.77
C SER A 13 25.34 11.21 -8.64
N LEU A 14 24.60 10.41 -9.41
CA LEU A 14 25.20 9.54 -10.43
C LEU A 14 25.94 10.37 -11.49
N LEU A 15 25.32 11.39 -12.11
CA LEU A 15 26.03 12.22 -13.11
C LEU A 15 27.34 12.84 -12.59
N ASN A 16 27.46 13.07 -11.28
CA ASN A 16 28.65 13.61 -10.62
C ASN A 16 29.65 12.53 -10.15
N GLY A 17 29.33 11.23 -10.23
CA GLY A 17 30.15 10.14 -9.70
C GLY A 17 30.01 9.91 -8.19
N ASP A 18 29.02 10.53 -7.54
CA ASP A 18 28.75 10.43 -6.10
C ASP A 18 27.84 9.23 -5.79
N CYS A 19 28.45 8.04 -5.67
CA CYS A 19 27.73 6.81 -5.33
C CYS A 19 27.12 6.84 -3.93
N GLN A 20 27.81 7.42 -2.94
CA GLN A 20 27.32 7.41 -1.57
C GLN A 20 26.07 8.28 -1.43
N GLY A 21 26.10 9.50 -1.96
CA GLY A 21 24.93 10.37 -1.96
C GLY A 21 23.76 9.81 -2.77
N PHE A 22 24.03 9.04 -3.82
CA PHE A 22 23.00 8.27 -4.53
C PHE A 22 22.41 7.16 -3.64
N MET A 23 23.24 6.29 -3.05
CA MET A 23 22.79 5.17 -2.22
C MET A 23 21.96 5.66 -1.04
N ASP A 24 22.44 6.65 -0.29
CA ASP A 24 21.74 7.19 0.88
C ASP A 24 20.32 7.67 0.54
N ARG A 25 20.14 8.32 -0.62
CA ARG A 25 18.84 8.82 -1.08
C ARG A 25 17.97 7.71 -1.64
N PHE A 26 18.54 6.78 -2.40
CA PHE A 26 17.81 5.69 -3.02
C PHE A 26 17.34 4.65 -2.01
N GLU A 27 18.19 4.26 -1.05
CA GLU A 27 17.80 3.43 0.10
C GLU A 27 16.67 4.10 0.89
N SER A 28 16.76 5.41 1.11
CA SER A 28 15.68 6.15 1.76
C SER A 28 14.37 6.08 0.96
N PHE A 29 14.40 6.05 -0.37
CA PHE A 29 13.21 5.82 -1.20
C PHE A 29 12.67 4.40 -1.05
N LEU A 30 13.56 3.39 -1.03
CA LEU A 30 13.15 2.00 -0.87
C LEU A 30 12.52 1.74 0.51
N ASP A 31 13.10 2.28 1.58
CA ASP A 31 12.57 2.27 2.94
C ASP A 31 11.17 2.90 3.05
N GLN A 32 10.80 3.76 2.10
CA GLN A 32 9.52 4.46 2.05
C GLN A 32 8.52 3.82 1.09
N SER A 33 8.88 2.71 0.44
CA SER A 33 7.96 2.00 -0.47
C SER A 33 7.04 1.05 0.33
N PRO A 34 5.73 0.96 0.02
CA PRO A 34 4.77 0.13 0.76
C PRO A 34 5.11 -1.35 0.85
N SER A 35 5.66 -1.82 -0.25
CA SER A 35 5.62 -3.18 -0.67
C SER A 35 6.39 -3.26 -1.98
N PHE A 36 7.30 -4.21 -2.10
CA PHE A 36 7.87 -4.65 -3.37
C PHE A 36 7.22 -5.98 -3.81
N LEU A 37 5.96 -6.19 -3.41
CA LEU A 37 5.28 -7.50 -3.46
C LEU A 37 5.17 -8.05 -4.88
N HIS A 38 5.06 -7.21 -5.93
CA HIS A 38 4.76 -7.71 -7.27
C HIS A 38 5.73 -7.26 -8.37
N SER A 39 5.81 -5.97 -8.71
CA SER A 39 6.46 -5.49 -9.94
C SER A 39 7.89 -5.05 -9.73
N VAL A 40 8.20 -4.49 -8.56
CA VAL A 40 9.58 -4.08 -8.22
C VAL A 40 10.52 -5.27 -8.01
N SER A 41 9.96 -6.44 -7.68
CA SER A 41 10.70 -7.70 -7.56
C SER A 41 10.79 -8.51 -8.86
N LYS A 42 10.15 -8.05 -9.95
CA LYS A 42 10.26 -8.69 -11.27
C LYS A 42 11.54 -8.24 -11.98
N ASP A 43 12.12 -9.16 -12.75
CA ASP A 43 13.26 -8.89 -13.64
C ASP A 43 13.00 -7.63 -14.50
N ARG A 44 14.05 -6.86 -14.75
CA ARG A 44 14.08 -5.61 -15.55
C ARG A 44 13.35 -4.38 -15.02
N PHE A 45 12.63 -4.46 -13.89
CA PHE A 45 12.06 -3.26 -13.26
C PHE A 45 13.13 -2.18 -13.03
N PHE A 46 14.26 -2.54 -12.40
CA PHE A 46 15.33 -1.58 -12.10
C PHE A 46 16.01 -1.04 -13.37
N PRO A 47 16.46 -1.86 -14.33
CA PRO A 47 16.90 -1.35 -15.63
C PRO A 47 15.93 -0.33 -16.25
N ALA A 48 14.64 -0.63 -16.33
CA ALA A 48 13.65 0.32 -16.86
C ALA A 48 13.51 1.58 -15.99
N PHE A 49 13.56 1.45 -14.67
CA PHE A 49 13.54 2.54 -13.70
C PHE A 49 14.71 3.51 -13.86
N PHE A 50 15.94 3.01 -13.98
CA PHE A 50 17.09 3.88 -14.23
C PHE A 50 16.99 4.53 -15.62
N PHE A 51 16.54 3.79 -16.63
CA PHE A 51 16.31 4.38 -17.94
C PHE A 51 15.32 5.55 -17.87
N GLY A 52 14.19 5.42 -17.17
CA GLY A 52 13.21 6.51 -17.01
C GLY A 52 13.81 7.79 -16.41
N MET A 53 14.73 7.66 -15.44
CA MET A 53 15.47 8.78 -14.88
C MET A 53 16.39 9.44 -15.92
N PHE A 54 17.21 8.65 -16.61
CA PHE A 54 18.20 9.18 -17.56
C PHE A 54 17.54 9.74 -18.83
N ALA A 55 16.52 9.06 -19.35
CA ALA A 55 15.79 9.44 -20.57
C ALA A 55 15.13 10.81 -20.49
N THR A 56 14.86 11.30 -19.27
CA THR A 56 14.18 12.57 -19.02
C THR A 56 15.05 13.59 -18.28
N ALA A 57 16.32 13.28 -18.01
CA ALA A 57 17.21 14.13 -17.22
C ALA A 57 17.48 15.51 -17.85
N HIS A 58 17.55 15.58 -19.19
CA HIS A 58 17.68 16.84 -19.93
C HIS A 58 16.46 17.74 -19.75
N ASP A 59 15.29 17.22 -20.07
CA ASP A 59 14.03 17.98 -20.10
C ASP A 59 13.53 18.28 -18.67
N ALA A 60 13.94 17.49 -17.66
CA ALA A 60 13.75 17.77 -16.24
C ALA A 60 14.70 18.84 -15.68
N GLY A 61 15.70 19.29 -16.45
CA GLY A 61 16.66 20.31 -16.02
C GLY A 61 17.71 19.82 -15.03
N ILE A 62 18.05 18.53 -15.04
CA ILE A 62 19.04 17.93 -14.13
C ILE A 62 20.45 17.95 -14.73
N THR A 63 20.54 17.80 -16.05
CA THR A 63 21.81 17.84 -16.78
C THR A 63 22.25 19.26 -17.07
N ASN A 64 23.56 19.46 -17.22
CA ASN A 64 24.13 20.67 -17.81
C ASN A 64 24.06 20.61 -19.34
N ASN A 65 24.09 21.77 -20.01
CA ASN A 65 23.99 21.86 -21.48
C ASN A 65 25.08 21.11 -22.27
N ASN A 66 26.21 20.81 -21.64
CA ASN A 66 27.35 20.14 -22.29
C ASN A 66 27.45 18.64 -21.94
N GLU A 67 26.53 18.14 -21.12
CA GLU A 67 26.49 16.71 -20.75
C GLU A 67 25.76 15.94 -21.85
N ARG A 68 26.29 14.78 -22.23
CA ARG A 68 25.67 13.88 -23.21
C ARG A 68 25.48 12.51 -22.55
N ILE A 69 24.31 11.91 -22.75
CA ILE A 69 23.95 10.63 -22.16
C ILE A 69 23.70 9.64 -23.28
N PHE A 70 24.39 8.51 -23.24
CA PHE A 70 24.20 7.39 -24.16
C PHE A 70 23.72 6.18 -23.38
N PHE A 71 22.84 5.37 -23.95
CA PHE A 71 22.33 4.17 -23.30
C PHE A 71 22.20 3.00 -24.27
N ARG A 72 22.14 1.80 -23.68
CA ARG A 72 21.85 0.55 -24.39
C ARG A 72 21.30 -0.49 -23.42
N PHE A 73 20.30 -1.25 -23.88
CA PHE A 73 19.82 -2.43 -23.16
C PHE A 73 20.53 -3.68 -23.67
N ASP A 74 21.21 -4.37 -22.76
CA ASP A 74 21.86 -5.66 -23.01
C ASP A 74 20.94 -6.77 -22.53
N ASN A 75 19.92 -7.05 -23.34
CA ASN A 75 18.99 -8.14 -23.07
C ASN A 75 19.70 -9.49 -23.24
N ASN A 76 19.45 -10.41 -22.31
CA ASN A 76 19.99 -11.76 -22.40
C ASN A 76 19.35 -12.47 -23.60
N PRO A 77 20.14 -12.92 -24.60
CA PRO A 77 19.62 -13.58 -25.79
C PRO A 77 18.83 -14.86 -25.48
N ASP A 78 19.26 -15.60 -24.45
CA ASP A 78 18.65 -16.88 -24.04
C ASP A 78 17.46 -16.67 -23.10
N ASN A 79 17.34 -15.49 -22.50
CA ASN A 79 16.22 -15.12 -21.67
C ASN A 79 15.91 -13.62 -21.77
N PRO A 80 15.11 -13.20 -22.78
CA PRO A 80 14.76 -11.79 -22.99
C PRO A 80 14.06 -11.13 -21.79
N ARG A 81 13.58 -11.94 -20.83
CA ARG A 81 13.04 -11.48 -19.56
C ARG A 81 14.08 -10.80 -18.67
N ARG A 82 15.36 -11.02 -18.93
CA ARG A 82 16.51 -10.48 -18.19
C ARG A 82 17.35 -9.60 -19.10
N GLY A 83 17.93 -8.56 -18.53
CA GLY A 83 18.83 -7.68 -19.26
C GLY A 83 19.40 -6.58 -18.39
N ASN A 84 20.57 -6.09 -18.77
CA ASN A 84 21.19 -4.97 -18.08
C ASN A 84 20.94 -3.68 -18.85
N LEU A 85 20.98 -2.56 -18.14
CA LEU A 85 21.07 -1.24 -18.75
C LEU A 85 22.51 -0.72 -18.63
N LYS A 86 23.11 -0.37 -19.75
CA LYS A 86 24.38 0.34 -19.82
C LYS A 86 24.14 1.81 -20.16
N ILE A 87 24.83 2.69 -19.44
CA ILE A 87 24.74 4.13 -19.63
C ILE A 87 26.14 4.72 -19.64
N ALA A 88 26.44 5.53 -20.64
CA ALA A 88 27.66 6.33 -20.67
C ALA A 88 27.28 7.81 -20.60
N VAL A 89 27.81 8.49 -19.59
CA VAL A 89 27.63 9.93 -19.39
C VAL A 89 28.94 10.61 -19.71
N LEU A 90 28.94 11.37 -20.79
CA LEU A 90 30.04 12.29 -21.09
C LEU A 90 29.79 13.60 -20.35
N THR A 91 30.73 13.98 -19.51
CA THR A 91 30.66 15.21 -18.72
C THR A 91 32.05 15.78 -18.46
N ARG A 92 32.13 16.76 -17.54
CA ARG A 92 33.38 17.28 -17.00
C ARG A 92 33.43 17.09 -15.49
N ASP A 93 34.62 16.78 -14.98
CA ASP A 93 34.86 16.68 -13.54
C ASP A 93 34.94 18.09 -12.89
N SER A 94 35.14 18.12 -11.57
CA SER A 94 35.33 19.37 -10.81
C SER A 94 36.54 20.19 -11.25
N ASN A 95 37.53 19.56 -11.90
CA ASN A 95 38.72 20.20 -12.47
C ASN A 95 38.56 20.55 -13.96
N ASN A 96 37.33 20.50 -14.49
CA ASN A 96 36.98 20.79 -15.88
C ASN A 96 37.63 19.83 -16.92
N ARG A 97 38.16 18.68 -16.49
CA ARG A 97 38.64 17.59 -17.35
C ARG A 97 37.46 16.85 -17.96
N ARG A 98 37.60 16.34 -19.18
CA ARG A 98 36.55 15.54 -19.81
C ARG A 98 36.60 14.12 -19.26
N ILE A 99 35.45 13.61 -18.87
CA ILE A 99 35.31 12.31 -18.25
C ILE A 99 34.10 11.58 -18.83
N VAL A 100 34.25 10.27 -19.01
CA VAL A 100 33.15 9.37 -19.36
C VAL A 100 32.86 8.49 -18.15
N ARG A 101 31.65 8.65 -17.59
CA ARG A 101 31.16 7.83 -16.49
C ARG A 101 30.23 6.76 -17.03
N CYS A 102 30.62 5.51 -16.84
CA CYS A 102 29.92 4.34 -17.33
C CYS A 102 29.16 3.67 -16.18
N TYR A 103 27.84 3.54 -16.30
CA TYR A 103 26.99 2.86 -15.33
C TYR A 103 26.46 1.58 -15.95
N THR A 104 26.61 0.47 -15.24
CA THR A 104 25.88 -0.77 -15.55
C THR A 104 24.89 -1.04 -14.43
N ILE A 105 23.61 -1.02 -14.78
CA ILE A 105 22.50 -1.38 -13.90
C ILE A 105 22.15 -2.82 -14.25
N ALA A 106 22.42 -3.72 -13.31
CA ALA A 106 22.26 -5.15 -13.52
C ALA A 106 21.38 -5.76 -12.43
N ASP A 107 20.50 -6.67 -12.83
CA ASP A 107 19.67 -7.45 -11.91
C ASP A 107 20.51 -8.44 -11.07
N ARG A 108 21.74 -8.76 -11.52
CA ARG A 108 22.67 -9.69 -10.82
C ARG A 108 24.12 -9.24 -10.94
N GLY A 109 24.94 -9.65 -9.97
CA GLY A 109 26.39 -9.46 -9.98
C GLY A 109 27.05 -9.84 -11.30
N ASN A 110 26.83 -11.09 -11.73
CA ASN A 110 27.57 -11.75 -12.81
C ASN A 110 26.67 -12.08 -14.03
N SER A 111 26.07 -11.09 -14.70
CA SER A 111 25.28 -11.28 -15.94
C SER A 111 26.04 -10.89 -17.21
N VAL A 112 25.58 -11.38 -18.38
CA VAL A 112 26.05 -10.92 -19.70
C VAL A 112 25.78 -9.42 -19.85
N GLY A 113 26.76 -8.67 -20.35
CA GLY A 113 26.67 -7.20 -20.45
C GLY A 113 26.86 -6.50 -19.10
N SER A 114 27.50 -7.14 -18.12
CA SER A 114 27.72 -6.53 -16.79
C SER A 114 28.95 -5.61 -16.73
N ARG A 115 29.75 -5.50 -17.80
CA ARG A 115 30.91 -4.59 -17.91
C ARG A 115 30.93 -3.88 -19.25
N PHE A 116 31.57 -2.71 -19.28
CA PHE A 116 31.90 -2.04 -20.53
C PHE A 116 33.09 -2.71 -21.23
N SER A 117 32.94 -3.02 -22.52
CA SER A 117 34.02 -3.60 -23.33
C SER A 117 34.95 -2.53 -23.90
N LEU A 118 36.14 -2.93 -24.36
CA LEU A 118 37.03 -2.02 -25.08
C LEU A 118 36.36 -1.47 -26.35
N GLU A 119 35.65 -2.32 -27.10
CA GLU A 119 34.92 -1.91 -28.31
C GLU A 119 33.82 -0.87 -28.01
N GLU A 120 33.16 -0.97 -26.86
CA GLU A 120 32.15 -0.01 -26.40
C GLU A 120 32.79 1.33 -26.04
N ARG A 121 33.92 1.31 -25.34
CA ARG A 121 34.69 2.52 -25.01
C ARG A 121 35.14 3.22 -26.30
N GLU A 122 35.73 2.48 -27.23
CA GLU A 122 36.15 3.00 -28.54
C GLU A 122 34.98 3.55 -29.37
N TRP A 123 33.77 2.99 -29.24
CA TRP A 123 32.58 3.51 -29.91
C TRP A 123 32.20 4.90 -29.39
N ILE A 124 32.23 5.09 -28.07
CA ILE A 124 31.91 6.38 -27.42
C ILE A 124 32.96 7.44 -27.78
N GLU A 125 34.25 7.09 -27.74
CA GLU A 125 35.33 8.01 -28.14
C GLU A 125 35.20 8.46 -29.59
N ARG A 126 34.81 7.56 -30.50
CA ARG A 126 34.56 7.89 -31.91
C ARG A 126 33.39 8.84 -32.09
N HIS A 127 32.32 8.70 -31.30
CA HIS A 127 31.16 9.61 -31.32
C HIS A 127 31.46 11.01 -30.74
N GLU A 128 32.45 11.12 -29.85
CA GLU A 128 32.96 12.42 -29.37
C GLU A 128 33.76 13.17 -30.44
N LEU A 129 34.52 12.43 -31.26
CA LEU A 129 35.43 12.99 -32.24
C LEU A 129 34.75 13.48 -33.53
N GLN A 130 33.45 13.21 -33.73
CA GLN A 130 32.72 13.62 -34.94
C GLN A 130 32.17 15.06 -34.89
N ASN A 131 32.08 15.69 -33.71
CA ASN A 131 31.39 16.99 -33.54
C ASN A 131 32.30 18.22 -33.32
N GLY A 132 33.58 18.17 -33.68
CA GLY A 132 34.50 19.32 -33.52
C GLY A 132 35.53 19.46 -34.66
N PRO A 133 35.82 20.69 -35.13
CA PRO A 133 36.78 20.94 -36.22
C PRO A 133 38.26 20.73 -35.83
N ALA A 134 38.55 20.28 -34.61
CA ALA A 134 39.90 20.10 -34.11
C ALA A 134 40.39 18.67 -34.31
N LYS A 135 41.19 18.48 -35.36
CA LYS A 135 42.02 17.31 -35.66
C LYS A 135 42.68 16.70 -34.40
N ARG A 136 42.54 15.38 -34.24
CA ARG A 136 43.57 14.40 -33.80
C ARG A 136 44.61 14.89 -32.77
N LYS A 137 44.20 15.48 -31.65
CA LYS A 137 44.91 15.22 -30.39
C LYS A 137 44.09 14.15 -29.69
N LYS A 138 44.71 13.03 -29.32
CA LYS A 138 44.16 12.09 -28.32
C LYS A 138 43.78 12.97 -27.11
N LEU A 139 42.52 13.33 -27.00
CA LEU A 139 42.00 13.91 -25.78
C LEU A 139 42.05 12.75 -24.79
N GLU A 140 42.88 12.86 -23.76
CA GLU A 140 42.84 11.93 -22.64
C GLU A 140 41.47 12.11 -21.98
N LEU A 141 40.54 11.20 -22.33
CA LEU A 141 39.27 11.05 -21.65
C LEU A 141 39.56 10.19 -20.42
N GLU A 142 39.25 10.73 -19.25
CA GLU A 142 39.21 9.92 -18.04
C GLU A 142 37.98 9.02 -18.06
N TRP A 143 38.09 7.81 -17.51
CA TRP A 143 37.03 6.83 -17.48
C TRP A 143 36.76 6.39 -16.05
N GLU A 144 35.49 6.42 -15.67
CA GLU A 144 35.01 5.85 -14.41
C GLU A 144 33.93 4.82 -14.73
N GLU A 145 34.05 3.62 -14.17
CA GLU A 145 33.03 2.59 -14.32
C GLU A 145 32.37 2.33 -12.97
N TYR A 146 31.05 2.27 -12.99
CA TYR A 146 30.19 2.09 -11.85
C TYR A 146 29.22 0.95 -12.15
N LYS A 147 28.88 0.18 -11.13
CA LYS A 147 27.74 -0.74 -11.23
C LYS A 147 26.79 -0.56 -10.09
N THR A 148 25.52 -0.69 -10.43
CA THR A 148 24.41 -0.67 -9.50
C THR A 148 23.75 -2.04 -9.54
N PHE A 149 23.71 -2.70 -8.38
CA PHE A 149 23.00 -3.97 -8.20
C PHE A 149 21.84 -3.75 -7.25
N VAL A 150 20.71 -4.35 -7.61
CA VAL A 150 19.55 -4.45 -6.72
C VAL A 150 19.22 -5.94 -6.59
N TRP A 151 19.50 -6.51 -5.42
CA TRP A 151 19.31 -7.95 -5.20
C TRP A 151 17.88 -8.22 -4.73
N ALA A 152 17.14 -9.01 -5.50
CA ALA A 152 15.91 -9.64 -5.06
C ALA A 152 15.92 -11.10 -5.52
N GLU A 153 16.09 -12.04 -4.59
CA GLU A 153 15.54 -13.40 -4.73
C GLU A 153 15.55 -14.12 -3.35
N ASN A 154 14.44 -14.82 -3.09
CA ASN A 154 14.02 -15.42 -1.83
C ASN A 154 14.93 -16.57 -1.31
N LEU A 155 15.24 -16.49 0.00
CA LEU A 155 15.47 -17.55 1.01
C LEU A 155 16.47 -18.70 0.76
N GLY A 156 17.55 -18.70 1.56
CA GLY A 156 18.38 -19.87 1.89
C GLY A 156 19.59 -19.53 2.77
N GLU A 157 19.40 -19.66 4.09
CA GLU A 157 20.36 -19.79 5.22
C GLU A 157 21.85 -19.47 4.95
N ASP A 158 22.22 -18.19 5.06
CA ASP A 158 23.24 -17.70 6.01
C ASP A 158 23.61 -16.24 5.66
N GLU A 159 23.28 -15.34 6.58
CA GLU A 159 23.86 -14.01 6.83
C GLU A 159 23.65 -12.84 5.81
N GLU A 160 22.80 -11.91 6.28
CA GLU A 160 22.99 -10.45 6.35
C GLU A 160 22.79 -9.53 5.10
N GLU A 161 21.64 -8.84 5.16
CA GLU A 161 21.25 -7.54 4.60
C GLU A 161 20.95 -7.41 3.09
N GLU A 162 19.66 -7.16 2.82
CA GLU A 162 19.12 -6.53 1.60
C GLU A 162 19.77 -5.15 1.42
N ALA A 163 20.74 -5.01 0.52
CA ALA A 163 21.36 -3.71 0.25
C ALA A 163 21.45 -3.43 -1.25
N VAL A 164 21.00 -2.23 -1.66
CA VAL A 164 21.36 -1.68 -2.96
C VAL A 164 22.85 -1.36 -2.92
N ARG A 165 23.61 -1.85 -3.89
CA ARG A 165 25.05 -1.54 -3.98
C ARG A 165 25.31 -0.74 -5.23
N CYS A 166 25.70 0.52 -5.07
CA CYS A 166 26.31 1.33 -6.12
C CYS A 166 27.80 1.50 -5.80
N ARG A 167 28.69 0.90 -6.60
CA ARG A 167 30.14 0.94 -6.34
C ARG A 167 30.89 1.38 -7.59
N GLN A 168 31.95 2.15 -7.36
CA GLN A 168 32.96 2.39 -8.39
C GLN A 168 33.79 1.13 -8.55
N PHE A 169 33.98 0.69 -9.79
CA PHE A 169 34.77 -0.49 -10.13
C PHE A 169 36.19 -0.08 -10.50
N VAL A 170 37.15 -0.75 -9.88
CA VAL A 170 38.57 -0.66 -10.21
C VAL A 170 38.97 -1.99 -10.84
N ASP A 171 39.77 -1.96 -11.91
CA ASP A 171 40.09 -3.12 -12.79
C ASP A 171 40.64 -4.39 -12.07
N ILE A 172 40.99 -4.29 -10.79
CA ILE A 172 41.63 -5.34 -9.98
C ILE A 172 40.62 -6.35 -9.39
N GLU A 173 39.31 -6.06 -9.40
CA GLU A 173 38.28 -6.99 -8.92
C GLU A 173 37.96 -8.07 -9.98
N ALA A 174 38.38 -9.30 -9.73
CA ALA A 174 38.24 -10.43 -10.67
C ALA A 174 36.80 -10.97 -10.74
N PHE A 175 36.19 -10.90 -11.93
CA PHE A 175 34.96 -11.62 -12.26
C PHE A 175 35.34 -12.92 -12.98
N THR A 176 34.62 -14.00 -12.67
CA THR A 176 34.97 -15.36 -13.10
C THR A 176 34.33 -15.81 -14.43
N GLY A 177 33.89 -14.88 -15.31
CA GLY A 177 33.30 -15.26 -16.61
C GLY A 177 33.38 -14.18 -17.70
N GLU A 178 33.36 -14.61 -18.96
CA GLU A 178 33.16 -13.74 -20.13
C GLU A 178 31.79 -13.07 -20.03
N SER A 179 31.80 -11.79 -19.66
CA SER A 179 30.61 -11.00 -19.31
C SER A 179 30.36 -9.84 -20.29
N VAL A 180 31.05 -9.87 -21.43
CA VAL A 180 30.99 -8.85 -22.47
C VAL A 180 29.89 -9.19 -23.48
N SER A 181 28.99 -8.24 -23.71
CA SER A 181 27.97 -8.30 -24.76
C SER A 181 28.53 -7.75 -26.09
N PRO A 182 28.12 -8.27 -27.27
CA PRO A 182 28.48 -7.68 -28.56
C PRO A 182 28.05 -6.20 -28.67
N CYS A 183 28.93 -5.34 -29.18
CA CYS A 183 28.66 -3.91 -29.30
C CYS A 183 27.89 -3.57 -30.59
N ASN A 184 26.57 -3.36 -30.48
CA ASN A 184 25.72 -2.88 -31.59
C ASN A 184 25.54 -1.34 -31.61
N GLY A 185 26.38 -0.60 -30.85
CA GLY A 185 26.30 0.85 -30.67
C GLY A 185 25.37 1.29 -29.54
N PHE A 186 25.46 2.56 -29.14
CA PHE A 186 24.60 3.18 -28.14
C PHE A 186 23.63 4.18 -28.78
N MET A 187 22.52 4.44 -28.09
CA MET A 187 21.59 5.51 -28.47
C MET A 187 21.80 6.73 -27.57
N GLU A 188 21.84 7.92 -28.15
CA GLU A 188 21.94 9.16 -27.39
C GLU A 188 20.56 9.59 -26.87
N VAL A 189 20.49 9.98 -25.61
CA VAL A 189 19.30 10.61 -25.03
C VAL A 189 19.23 12.04 -25.56
N ALA A 190 18.38 12.26 -26.54
CA ALA A 190 18.14 13.58 -27.11
C ALA A 190 17.19 14.40 -26.23
N ARG A 191 17.55 15.67 -26.03
CA ARG A 191 16.65 16.69 -25.48
C ARG A 191 15.42 16.84 -26.39
N THR A 192 14.24 16.76 -25.83
CA THR A 192 12.97 16.87 -26.59
C THR A 192 12.39 18.27 -26.50
N GLU A 193 12.50 18.87 -25.32
CA GLU A 193 11.85 20.12 -24.98
C GLU A 193 12.88 21.14 -24.47
N GLN A 194 12.42 22.35 -24.14
CA GLN A 194 13.30 23.29 -23.46
C GLN A 194 13.67 22.76 -22.06
N GLN A 195 14.92 23.01 -21.65
CA GLN A 195 15.40 22.57 -20.35
C GLN A 195 14.51 23.13 -19.23
N GLY A 196 13.99 22.27 -18.36
CA GLY A 196 13.12 22.66 -17.25
C GLY A 196 11.63 22.56 -17.56
N PHE A 197 11.23 22.34 -18.82
CA PHE A 197 9.83 22.19 -19.22
C PHE A 197 9.07 21.17 -18.36
N LEU A 198 9.65 19.99 -18.12
CA LEU A 198 9.02 18.97 -17.29
C LEU A 198 8.98 19.36 -15.81
N SER A 199 10.00 20.09 -15.35
CA SER A 199 10.04 20.58 -13.97
C SER A 199 8.89 21.57 -13.72
N ASP A 200 8.58 22.42 -14.69
CA ASP A 200 7.48 23.38 -14.60
C ASP A 200 6.13 22.66 -14.64
N LEU A 201 5.94 21.70 -15.55
CA LEU A 201 4.72 20.87 -15.59
C LEU A 201 4.48 20.11 -14.28
N ILE A 202 5.52 19.51 -13.70
CA ILE A 202 5.38 18.79 -12.43
C ILE A 202 5.04 19.77 -11.31
N ALA A 203 5.61 20.98 -11.29
CA ALA A 203 5.26 21.99 -10.30
C ALA A 203 3.77 22.42 -10.40
N GLU A 204 3.20 22.48 -11.61
CA GLU A 204 1.77 22.79 -11.83
C GLU A 204 0.82 21.73 -11.23
N LEU A 205 1.29 20.49 -10.99
CA LEU A 205 0.50 19.46 -10.31
C LEU A 205 0.32 19.72 -8.81
N ALA A 206 1.09 20.64 -8.21
CA ALA A 206 0.88 21.10 -6.84
C ALA A 206 -0.36 22.01 -6.76
N SER A 207 -1.54 21.42 -6.90
CA SER A 207 -2.82 22.11 -6.99
C SER A 207 -3.96 21.30 -6.36
N ASN A 208 -4.98 21.99 -5.86
CA ASN A 208 -6.24 21.41 -5.36
C ASN A 208 -7.36 21.41 -6.43
N ASP A 209 -7.07 21.93 -7.63
CA ASP A 209 -8.00 21.94 -8.77
C ASP A 209 -7.82 20.65 -9.59
N ALA A 210 -8.78 19.74 -9.48
CA ALA A 210 -8.73 18.43 -10.14
C ALA A 210 -8.77 18.52 -11.67
N ASP A 211 -9.45 19.51 -12.25
CA ASP A 211 -9.50 19.70 -13.70
C ASP A 211 -8.16 20.18 -14.23
N ASN A 212 -7.51 21.10 -13.51
CA ASN A 212 -6.15 21.52 -13.82
C ASN A 212 -5.16 20.35 -13.71
N VAL A 213 -5.20 19.59 -12.60
CA VAL A 213 -4.32 18.44 -12.38
C VAL A 213 -4.51 17.38 -13.47
N MET A 214 -5.76 17.09 -13.88
CA MET A 214 -6.04 16.19 -15.00
C MET A 214 -5.45 16.72 -16.32
N GLY A 215 -5.63 18.02 -16.61
CA GLY A 215 -5.10 18.67 -17.81
C GLY A 215 -3.58 18.62 -17.91
N VAL A 216 -2.89 18.87 -16.80
CA VAL A 216 -1.41 18.81 -16.71
C VAL A 216 -0.92 17.36 -16.77
N THR A 217 -1.58 16.43 -16.08
CA THR A 217 -1.27 14.99 -16.14
C THR A 217 -1.34 14.47 -17.58
N ARG A 218 -2.36 14.89 -18.34
CA ARG A 218 -2.47 14.56 -19.77
C ARG A 218 -1.25 15.01 -20.57
N ARG A 219 -0.75 16.24 -20.36
CA ARG A 219 0.44 16.76 -21.05
C ARG A 219 1.70 15.97 -20.68
N ILE A 220 1.84 15.60 -19.42
CA ILE A 220 2.95 14.77 -18.94
C ILE A 220 2.91 13.37 -19.58
N LEU A 221 1.75 12.72 -19.62
CA LEU A 221 1.61 11.39 -20.23
C LEU A 221 1.88 11.42 -21.74
N GLN A 222 1.44 12.48 -22.45
CA GLN A 222 1.79 12.67 -23.87
C GLN A 222 3.30 12.74 -24.08
N TYR A 223 4.00 13.49 -23.22
CA TYR A 223 5.45 13.55 -23.25
C TYR A 223 6.10 12.18 -22.99
N VAL A 224 5.67 11.47 -21.95
CA VAL A 224 6.24 10.16 -21.57
C VAL A 224 6.01 9.12 -22.67
N VAL A 225 4.83 9.12 -23.28
CA VAL A 225 4.52 8.29 -24.46
C VAL A 225 5.45 8.64 -25.64
N GLY A 226 5.71 9.92 -25.88
CA GLY A 226 6.63 10.36 -26.93
C GLY A 226 8.08 9.89 -26.71
N ILE A 227 8.54 9.86 -25.46
CA ILE A 227 9.85 9.28 -25.11
C ILE A 227 9.87 7.77 -25.36
N TYR A 228 8.82 7.06 -24.96
CA TYR A 228 8.69 5.64 -25.23
C TYR A 228 8.70 5.35 -26.74
N ASP A 229 7.96 6.10 -27.55
CA ASP A 229 7.93 5.93 -29.01
C ASP A 229 9.28 6.19 -29.66
N ARG A 230 10.01 7.22 -29.21
CA ARG A 230 11.33 7.56 -29.73
C ARG A 230 12.32 6.42 -29.57
N TYR A 231 12.29 5.76 -28.41
CA TYR A 231 13.28 4.74 -28.05
C TYR A 231 12.74 3.31 -28.18
N GLY A 232 11.47 3.10 -28.52
CA GLY A 232 10.79 1.80 -28.45
C GLY A 232 11.54 0.65 -29.13
N ALA A 233 12.19 0.93 -30.27
CA ALA A 233 12.98 -0.06 -31.01
C ALA A 233 14.19 -0.62 -30.24
N VAL A 234 14.74 0.14 -29.28
CA VAL A 234 15.91 -0.25 -28.47
C VAL A 234 15.55 -0.62 -27.03
N LEU A 235 14.34 -0.29 -26.57
CA LEU A 235 13.86 -0.64 -25.22
C LEU A 235 13.56 -2.13 -25.09
N GLY A 236 12.92 -2.72 -26.11
CA GLY A 236 12.52 -4.13 -26.09
C GLY A 236 11.68 -4.47 -24.85
N PHE A 237 10.71 -3.61 -24.50
CA PHE A 237 9.83 -3.83 -23.33
C PHE A 237 8.79 -4.95 -23.61
N ASP A 238 8.56 -5.30 -24.88
CA ASP A 238 7.82 -6.49 -25.35
C ASP A 238 6.48 -6.75 -24.63
N GLY A 239 5.75 -5.70 -24.24
CA GLY A 239 4.48 -5.84 -23.53
C GLY A 239 4.60 -6.37 -22.11
N ARG A 240 5.65 -5.97 -21.38
CA ARG A 240 5.83 -6.30 -19.97
C ARG A 240 5.49 -5.13 -19.06
N GLU A 241 4.53 -5.40 -18.18
CA GLU A 241 4.07 -4.43 -17.19
C GLU A 241 5.17 -3.96 -16.23
N SER A 242 6.10 -4.84 -15.83
CA SER A 242 7.23 -4.46 -14.95
C SER A 242 8.19 -3.46 -15.59
N ASP A 243 8.41 -3.53 -16.91
CA ASP A 243 9.23 -2.56 -17.63
C ASP A 243 8.51 -1.19 -17.66
N TYR A 244 7.19 -1.16 -17.92
CA TYR A 244 6.39 0.06 -17.90
C TYR A 244 6.32 0.70 -16.52
N HIS A 245 6.16 -0.13 -15.50
CA HIS A 245 6.14 0.26 -14.10
C HIS A 245 7.48 0.87 -13.70
N GLY A 246 8.59 0.20 -14.03
CA GLY A 246 9.95 0.72 -13.84
C GLY A 246 10.14 2.06 -14.53
N PHE A 247 9.92 2.12 -15.84
CA PHE A 247 10.11 3.31 -16.65
C PHE A 247 9.37 4.55 -16.11
N LEU A 248 8.08 4.41 -15.81
CA LEU A 248 7.27 5.52 -15.31
C LEU A 248 7.67 5.93 -13.88
N SER A 249 7.96 4.96 -13.02
CA SER A 249 8.46 5.22 -11.66
C SER A 249 9.80 5.97 -11.68
N GLY A 250 10.71 5.55 -12.55
CA GLY A 250 12.00 6.18 -12.78
C GLY A 250 11.87 7.63 -13.24
N PHE A 251 10.97 7.89 -14.19
CA PHE A 251 10.64 9.25 -14.63
C PHE A 251 10.20 10.13 -13.45
N LEU A 252 9.27 9.66 -12.61
CA LEU A 252 8.75 10.43 -11.47
C LEU A 252 9.84 10.73 -10.42
N MET A 253 10.82 9.83 -10.26
CA MET A 253 11.89 9.97 -9.27
C MET A 253 12.83 11.15 -9.52
N ASN A 254 12.89 11.67 -10.74
CA ASN A 254 13.60 12.92 -11.03
C ASN A 254 13.04 14.13 -10.28
N PHE A 255 11.78 14.04 -9.82
CA PHE A 255 11.06 15.16 -9.20
C PHE A 255 10.80 14.98 -7.71
N ARG A 256 10.94 13.76 -7.16
CA ARG A 256 10.69 13.42 -5.74
C ARG A 256 11.19 14.47 -4.76
N TYR A 257 12.47 14.79 -4.82
CA TYR A 257 13.13 15.69 -3.85
C TYR A 257 12.99 17.18 -4.21
N ARG A 258 12.75 17.50 -5.49
CA ARG A 258 12.69 18.88 -6.00
C ARG A 258 11.31 19.51 -5.87
N HIS A 259 10.26 18.69 -5.99
CA HIS A 259 8.86 19.11 -6.00
C HIS A 259 8.02 18.47 -4.89
N ALA A 260 8.69 17.89 -3.88
CA ALA A 260 8.06 17.17 -2.78
C ALA A 260 7.03 16.14 -3.28
N VAL A 261 7.41 15.33 -4.27
CA VAL A 261 6.53 14.32 -4.85
C VAL A 261 6.54 13.07 -3.97
N GLY A 262 5.40 12.76 -3.38
CA GLY A 262 5.16 11.46 -2.75
C GLY A 262 4.87 10.43 -3.83
N ILE A 263 5.78 9.48 -4.03
CA ILE A 263 5.61 8.37 -5.00
C ILE A 263 5.39 7.09 -4.21
N TYR A 264 4.30 6.40 -4.52
CA TYR A 264 3.86 5.16 -3.89
C TYR A 264 3.68 4.10 -4.98
N LEU A 265 4.52 3.08 -4.94
CA LEU A 265 4.44 1.94 -5.84
C LEU A 265 3.63 0.84 -5.17
N GLU A 266 2.68 0.23 -5.91
CA GLU A 266 1.87 -0.87 -5.39
C GLU A 266 1.18 -0.50 -4.09
N LEU A 267 0.51 0.67 -4.11
CA LEU A 267 -0.17 1.15 -2.92
C LEU A 267 -1.55 0.51 -2.85
N PHE A 268 -1.84 -0.14 -1.73
CA PHE A 268 -3.20 -0.61 -1.45
C PHE A 268 -4.14 0.58 -1.27
N VAL A 269 -5.09 0.73 -2.19
CA VAL A 269 -6.12 1.77 -2.21
C VAL A 269 -7.46 1.08 -2.46
N GLY A 270 -8.34 1.10 -1.45
CA GLY A 270 -9.68 0.52 -1.57
C GLY A 270 -9.68 -0.98 -1.80
N GLY A 271 -10.13 -1.41 -2.97
CA GLY A 271 -10.26 -2.81 -3.36
C GLY A 271 -9.00 -3.45 -3.96
N GLY A 272 -7.85 -2.77 -4.05
CA GLY A 272 -6.67 -3.39 -4.69
C GLY A 272 -5.38 -2.59 -4.59
N TYR A 273 -4.33 -3.13 -5.22
CA TYR A 273 -3.02 -2.48 -5.29
C TYR A 273 -2.94 -1.67 -6.58
N THR A 274 -2.87 -0.35 -6.44
CA THR A 274 -2.60 0.56 -7.54
C THR A 274 -1.18 0.37 -8.04
N ASP A 275 -0.96 0.38 -9.35
CA ASP A 275 0.40 0.28 -9.89
C ASP A 275 1.28 1.44 -9.40
N ILE A 276 0.87 2.67 -9.73
CA ILE A 276 1.59 3.87 -9.31
C ILE A 276 0.59 4.91 -8.80
N THR A 277 0.75 5.29 -7.54
CA THR A 277 0.06 6.45 -6.97
C THR A 277 1.09 7.52 -6.65
N PHE A 278 0.83 8.77 -7.03
CA PHE A 278 1.69 9.87 -6.62
C PHE A 278 0.93 11.16 -6.30
N LEU A 279 1.56 11.99 -5.48
CA LEU A 279 1.02 13.26 -5.00
C LEU A 279 2.12 14.32 -5.09
N VAL A 280 1.87 15.40 -5.83
CA VAL A 280 2.79 16.54 -5.89
C VAL A 280 2.27 17.62 -4.95
N ARG A 281 3.06 17.97 -3.92
CA ARG A 281 2.67 19.01 -2.96
C ARG A 281 3.39 20.34 -3.16
N GLY A 282 4.40 20.34 -4.04
CA GLY A 282 5.25 21.51 -4.31
C GLY A 282 6.12 21.89 -3.11
N VAL A 283 6.96 22.92 -3.29
CA VAL A 283 7.86 23.43 -2.23
C VAL A 283 7.08 23.91 -1.01
N GLN A 284 5.85 24.37 -1.21
CA GLN A 284 4.95 24.83 -0.14
C GLN A 284 4.29 23.68 0.64
N ARG A 285 4.43 22.42 0.20
CA ARG A 285 3.85 21.22 0.81
C ARG A 285 2.32 21.35 1.01
N LEU A 286 1.60 21.76 -0.02
CA LEU A 286 0.14 21.92 0.01
C LEU A 286 -0.55 20.67 0.55
N GLY A 287 -1.45 20.84 1.52
CA GLY A 287 -2.10 19.74 2.23
C GLY A 287 -3.29 19.14 1.49
N ASP A 288 -3.81 19.84 0.49
CA ASP A 288 -5.02 19.55 -0.27
C ASP A 288 -4.74 19.26 -1.75
N SER A 289 -3.48 18.93 -2.11
CA SER A 289 -3.13 18.59 -3.48
C SER A 289 -3.87 17.34 -3.98
N VAL A 290 -4.27 17.33 -5.25
CA VAL A 290 -4.99 16.20 -5.85
C VAL A 290 -4.03 15.03 -6.13
N PRO A 291 -4.27 13.82 -5.58
CA PRO A 291 -3.48 12.64 -5.89
C PRO A 291 -3.81 12.12 -7.29
N ILE A 292 -2.82 11.47 -7.92
CA ILE A 292 -2.94 10.83 -9.22
C ILE A 292 -2.70 9.33 -9.05
N ILE A 293 -3.65 8.52 -9.51
CA ILE A 293 -3.67 7.05 -9.37
C ILE A 293 -3.62 6.45 -10.77
N ILE A 294 -2.57 5.68 -11.04
CA ILE A 294 -2.30 5.07 -12.35
C ILE A 294 -2.40 3.56 -12.23
N GLU A 295 -3.18 2.97 -13.13
CA GLU A 295 -3.16 1.54 -13.46
C GLU A 295 -2.52 1.36 -14.84
N LEU A 296 -1.59 0.42 -14.93
CA LEU A 296 -0.89 0.02 -16.14
C LEU A 296 -1.50 -1.26 -16.68
N LYS A 297 -1.53 -1.36 -18.01
CA LYS A 297 -1.78 -2.61 -18.72
C LYS A 297 -0.71 -2.82 -19.78
N ALA A 298 -0.60 -4.07 -20.22
CA ALA A 298 0.29 -4.46 -21.28
C ALA A 298 -0.40 -5.32 -22.34
N GLY A 299 0.24 -5.47 -23.49
CA GLY A 299 -0.27 -6.19 -24.64
C GLY A 299 -1.52 -5.53 -25.23
N ARG A 300 -2.54 -6.34 -25.53
CA ARG A 300 -3.75 -5.90 -26.25
C ARG A 300 -4.87 -5.36 -25.36
N ARG A 301 -4.69 -5.34 -24.03
CA ARG A 301 -5.69 -4.80 -23.08
C ARG A 301 -5.88 -3.30 -23.30
N SER A 302 -7.10 -2.79 -23.12
CA SER A 302 -7.39 -1.39 -23.45
C SER A 302 -6.96 -0.44 -22.32
N ALA A 303 -6.68 0.82 -22.65
CA ALA A 303 -6.48 1.85 -21.62
C ALA A 303 -7.77 2.20 -20.87
N ALA A 304 -8.95 1.86 -21.42
CA ALA A 304 -10.23 2.02 -20.74
C ALA A 304 -10.37 0.99 -19.61
N ASP A 305 -9.98 -0.27 -19.86
CA ASP A 305 -10.03 -1.34 -18.86
C ASP A 305 -9.11 -1.00 -17.67
N ALA A 306 -7.94 -0.41 -17.97
CA ALA A 306 -7.02 0.11 -16.97
C ALA A 306 -7.64 1.27 -16.17
N LEU A 307 -8.31 2.20 -16.85
CA LEU A 307 -8.95 3.34 -16.20
C LEU A 307 -10.09 2.89 -15.27
N GLU A 308 -10.95 1.98 -15.73
CA GLU A 308 -12.04 1.41 -14.93
C GLU A 308 -11.51 0.78 -13.64
N GLN A 309 -10.37 0.09 -13.72
CA GLN A 309 -9.72 -0.47 -12.54
C GLN A 309 -9.17 0.62 -11.60
N ALA A 310 -8.55 1.67 -12.13
CA ALA A 310 -8.10 2.83 -11.35
C ALA A 310 -9.26 3.55 -10.65
N GLU A 311 -10.38 3.76 -11.35
CA GLU A 311 -11.63 4.32 -10.82
C GLU A 311 -12.20 3.44 -9.71
N ASN A 312 -12.23 2.12 -9.92
CA ASN A 312 -12.69 1.18 -8.91
C ASN A 312 -11.86 1.24 -7.63
N TYR A 313 -10.53 1.43 -7.69
CA TYR A 313 -9.73 1.61 -6.48
C TYR A 313 -10.17 2.84 -5.69
N VAL A 314 -10.43 3.96 -6.37
CA VAL A 314 -10.87 5.21 -5.75
C VAL A 314 -12.28 5.08 -5.17
N ASN A 315 -13.22 4.59 -5.97
CA ASN A 315 -14.63 4.49 -5.62
C ASN A 315 -14.90 3.46 -4.52
N THR A 316 -13.99 2.50 -4.35
CA THR A 316 -14.03 1.53 -3.24
C THR A 316 -13.06 1.89 -2.11
N CYS A 317 -12.41 3.07 -2.14
CA CYS A 317 -11.44 3.49 -1.15
C CYS A 317 -12.11 4.04 0.10
N PRO A 318 -11.98 3.37 1.26
CA PRO A 318 -12.40 3.98 2.50
C PRO A 318 -11.51 5.16 2.85
N VAL A 319 -12.11 6.32 3.11
CA VAL A 319 -11.42 7.53 3.60
C VAL A 319 -10.49 7.25 4.78
N SER A 320 -10.87 6.29 5.64
CA SER A 320 -10.10 5.85 6.80
C SER A 320 -8.90 4.96 6.48
N SER A 321 -8.59 4.69 5.22
CA SER A 321 -7.51 3.76 4.80
C SER A 321 -6.48 4.37 3.85
N VAL A 322 -6.69 5.62 3.43
CA VAL A 322 -5.79 6.32 2.50
C VAL A 322 -4.47 6.64 3.20
N SER A 323 -3.37 6.03 2.75
CA SER A 323 -2.03 6.33 3.24
C SER A 323 -1.37 7.55 2.58
N ILE A 324 -2.13 8.28 1.75
CA ILE A 324 -1.68 9.47 1.03
C ILE A 324 -1.99 10.72 1.88
N HIS A 325 -1.02 11.62 2.03
CA HIS A 325 -1.15 12.84 2.85
C HIS A 325 -1.82 13.98 2.10
N THR A 326 -3.10 13.79 1.75
CA THR A 326 -3.91 14.83 1.11
C THR A 326 -5.28 14.98 1.77
N SER A 327 -5.82 16.19 1.85
CA SER A 327 -7.22 16.49 2.17
C SER A 327 -8.08 16.76 0.94
N SER A 328 -7.57 16.54 -0.28
CA SER A 328 -8.32 16.67 -1.52
C SER A 328 -9.52 15.74 -1.54
N GLU A 329 -10.71 16.27 -1.87
CA GLU A 329 -11.92 15.47 -2.03
C GLU A 329 -11.90 14.65 -3.33
N ASN A 330 -11.01 14.97 -4.27
CA ASN A 330 -10.91 14.35 -5.59
C ASN A 330 -9.59 13.61 -5.78
N ALA A 331 -9.56 12.68 -6.73
CA ALA A 331 -8.34 12.07 -7.31
C ALA A 331 -8.44 12.06 -8.84
N VAL A 332 -7.29 12.10 -9.51
CA VAL A 332 -7.21 11.85 -10.95
C VAL A 332 -6.86 10.38 -11.18
N CYS A 333 -7.74 9.64 -11.85
CA CYS A 333 -7.51 8.25 -12.24
C CYS A 333 -6.93 8.21 -13.65
N VAL A 334 -5.99 7.28 -13.89
CA VAL A 334 -5.32 7.11 -15.18
C VAL A 334 -5.26 5.63 -15.52
N GLY A 335 -5.77 5.28 -16.68
CA GLY A 335 -5.46 4.02 -17.34
C GLY A 335 -4.38 4.22 -18.39
N LEU A 336 -3.30 3.44 -18.38
CA LEU A 336 -2.18 3.59 -19.31
C LEU A 336 -1.70 2.24 -19.87
N ASN A 337 -1.54 2.16 -21.19
CA ASN A 337 -0.92 1.03 -21.88
C ASN A 337 -0.03 1.55 -23.03
N PHE A 338 1.28 1.30 -22.90
CA PHE A 338 2.28 1.73 -23.89
C PHE A 338 2.25 0.95 -25.21
N ASP A 339 1.67 -0.26 -25.23
CA ASP A 339 1.64 -1.14 -26.42
C ASP A 339 0.61 -0.74 -27.48
N LEU A 340 -0.35 0.13 -27.13
CA LEU A 340 -1.45 0.46 -28.03
C LEU A 340 -1.02 1.46 -29.11
N ASN A 341 -1.39 1.24 -30.37
CA ASN A 341 -1.04 2.21 -31.43
C ASN A 341 -1.82 3.54 -31.36
N ARG A 342 -2.93 3.59 -30.62
CA ARG A 342 -3.78 4.76 -30.39
C ARG A 342 -4.41 4.67 -29.01
N MET A 343 -4.81 5.80 -28.45
CA MET A 343 -5.49 5.88 -27.14
C MET A 343 -4.72 5.13 -26.04
N ARG A 344 -3.42 5.39 -25.93
CA ARG A 344 -2.54 4.75 -24.96
C ARG A 344 -2.89 5.06 -23.52
N PHE A 345 -3.60 6.15 -23.26
CA PHE A 345 -4.05 6.47 -21.92
C PHE A 345 -5.43 7.12 -21.95
N GLN A 346 -6.13 7.00 -20.84
CA GLN A 346 -7.37 7.72 -20.54
C GLN A 346 -7.31 8.24 -19.10
N LEU A 347 -8.06 9.30 -18.81
CA LEU A 347 -8.10 9.92 -17.50
C LEU A 347 -9.53 10.26 -17.10
N SER A 348 -9.82 10.19 -15.81
CA SER A 348 -11.05 10.68 -15.19
C SER A 348 -10.74 11.34 -13.83
N VAL A 349 -11.74 12.03 -13.28
CA VAL A 349 -11.69 12.62 -11.95
C VAL A 349 -12.76 11.94 -11.11
N GLU A 350 -12.34 11.36 -9.99
CA GLU A 350 -13.22 10.59 -9.10
C GLU A 350 -13.25 11.21 -7.69
N ASN A 351 -14.36 11.02 -6.98
CA ASN A 351 -14.50 11.45 -5.58
C ASN A 351 -13.66 10.52 -4.68
N PHE A 352 -12.59 11.05 -4.11
CA PHE A 352 -11.57 10.28 -3.40
C PHE A 352 -11.75 10.21 -1.90
N LEU A 353 -12.15 11.32 -1.27
CA LEU A 353 -12.37 11.38 0.19
C LEU A 353 -13.83 11.59 0.57
N GLU A 354 -14.76 11.29 -0.33
CA GLU A 354 -16.18 11.35 -0.01
C GLU A 354 -16.50 10.33 1.10
N ARG A 355 -17.23 10.79 2.12
CA ARG A 355 -17.52 9.95 3.29
C ARG A 355 -18.47 8.83 2.91
N GLU A 356 -17.92 7.64 2.75
CA GLU A 356 -18.71 6.43 2.56
C GLU A 356 -19.64 6.15 3.75
N PRO A 357 -20.86 5.63 3.51
CA PRO A 357 -21.71 5.11 4.57
C PRO A 357 -21.00 3.98 5.32
N SER A 358 -21.10 3.98 6.64
CA SER A 358 -20.62 2.86 7.46
C SER A 358 -21.30 1.56 7.05
N LEU A 359 -20.68 0.39 7.28
CA LEU A 359 -21.33 -0.90 7.04
C LEU A 359 -22.70 -0.97 7.74
N LEU A 360 -22.82 -0.41 8.95
CA LEU A 360 -24.09 -0.33 9.67
C LEU A 360 -25.16 0.49 8.92
N GLU A 361 -24.79 1.52 8.18
CA GLU A 361 -25.71 2.27 7.31
C GLU A 361 -26.06 1.48 6.05
N ARG A 362 -25.06 0.85 5.42
CA ARG A 362 -25.23 0.01 4.22
C ARG A 362 -26.23 -1.12 4.45
N LEU A 363 -26.13 -1.81 5.59
CA LEU A 363 -27.04 -2.92 5.98
C LEU A 363 -28.50 -2.49 6.17
N PHE A 364 -28.78 -1.20 6.35
CA PHE A 364 -30.12 -0.66 6.53
C PHE A 364 -30.61 0.15 5.31
N GLN A 365 -29.86 0.15 4.20
CA GLN A 365 -30.29 0.76 2.96
C GLN A 365 -31.50 0.00 2.38
N PRO A 366 -32.39 0.71 1.64
CA PRO A 366 -33.61 0.10 1.13
C PRO A 366 -33.43 -0.71 -0.16
N ILE A 367 -32.39 -0.42 -0.94
CA ILE A 367 -32.11 -0.98 -2.28
C ILE A 367 -30.58 -1.02 -2.42
N GLY A 368 -30.04 -1.99 -3.17
CA GLY A 368 -28.60 -2.10 -3.45
C GLY A 368 -27.75 -2.53 -2.26
N VAL A 369 -28.37 -3.17 -1.25
CA VAL A 369 -27.67 -3.62 -0.03
C VAL A 369 -26.63 -4.67 -0.36
N ASP A 370 -26.93 -5.56 -1.30
CA ASP A 370 -26.04 -6.61 -1.79
C ASP A 370 -24.76 -6.04 -2.40
N GLU A 371 -24.87 -5.15 -3.39
CA GLU A 371 -23.73 -4.48 -4.03
C GLU A 371 -22.96 -3.64 -2.99
N SER A 372 -23.65 -2.81 -2.22
CA SER A 372 -23.02 -1.92 -1.25
C SER A 372 -22.25 -2.68 -0.15
N VAL A 373 -22.79 -3.80 0.34
CA VAL A 373 -22.10 -4.66 1.31
C VAL A 373 -20.98 -5.46 0.65
N ARG A 374 -21.15 -5.91 -0.59
CA ARG A 374 -20.11 -6.58 -1.36
C ARG A 374 -18.89 -5.68 -1.49
N ASP A 375 -19.07 -4.45 -1.93
CA ASP A 375 -17.99 -3.47 -2.13
C ASP A 375 -17.26 -3.17 -0.81
N PHE A 376 -18.01 -3.01 0.28
CA PHE A 376 -17.41 -2.85 1.62
C PHE A 376 -16.51 -4.03 2.01
N LEU A 377 -16.92 -5.25 1.67
CA LEU A 377 -16.18 -6.46 2.02
C LEU A 377 -14.94 -6.68 1.13
N LEU A 378 -14.84 -6.05 -0.04
CA LEU A 378 -13.62 -6.12 -0.86
C LEU A 378 -12.41 -5.58 -0.10
N TYR A 379 -12.57 -4.46 0.61
CA TYR A 379 -11.49 -3.83 1.36
C TYR A 379 -10.79 -4.79 2.35
N PRO A 380 -11.47 -5.44 3.33
CA PRO A 380 -10.80 -6.39 4.23
C PRO A 380 -10.36 -7.71 3.56
N LEU A 381 -10.92 -8.08 2.40
CA LEU A 381 -10.50 -9.27 1.64
C LEU A 381 -9.17 -9.06 0.94
N PHE A 382 -8.92 -7.86 0.41
CA PHE A 382 -7.65 -7.53 -0.24
C PHE A 382 -6.61 -6.97 0.74
N GLY A 383 -7.05 -6.21 1.74
CA GLY A 383 -6.17 -5.60 2.75
C GLY A 383 -5.61 -6.58 3.78
N LEU A 384 -5.52 -7.88 3.49
CA LEU A 384 -4.99 -8.89 4.39
C LEU A 384 -3.52 -8.59 4.71
N PRO A 385 -3.18 -8.13 5.93
CA PRO A 385 -1.80 -7.93 6.30
C PRO A 385 -1.10 -9.29 6.27
N ALA A 386 0.09 -9.36 5.66
CA ALA A 386 1.00 -10.51 5.57
C ALA A 386 1.38 -11.13 6.95
N VAL A 387 0.40 -11.65 7.71
CA VAL A 387 0.63 -12.35 8.98
C VAL A 387 0.81 -13.85 8.69
N PRO A 388 1.92 -14.47 9.09
CA PRO A 388 2.13 -15.91 8.90
C PRO A 388 1.02 -16.74 9.58
N ASP A 389 0.44 -17.72 8.89
CA ASP A 389 -0.42 -18.75 9.49
C ASP A 389 0.18 -20.14 9.20
N VAL A 390 0.09 -21.03 10.18
CA VAL A 390 0.54 -22.42 10.16
C VAL A 390 -0.51 -23.34 9.50
N ARG A 391 -1.77 -22.89 9.30
CA ARG A 391 -2.89 -23.72 8.79
C ARG A 391 -3.41 -23.42 7.37
N GLY A 392 -2.68 -22.63 6.58
CA GLY A 392 -2.98 -22.36 5.16
C GLY A 392 -3.78 -21.07 4.89
N ARG A 393 -3.93 -20.68 3.62
CA ARG A 393 -4.47 -19.36 3.22
C ARG A 393 -5.97 -19.14 3.53
N ASN A 394 -6.76 -20.21 3.58
CA ASN A 394 -8.23 -20.13 3.61
C ASN A 394 -8.84 -19.79 4.99
N SER A 395 -8.19 -20.20 6.09
CA SER A 395 -8.59 -19.84 7.46
C SER A 395 -8.36 -18.36 7.74
N ARG A 396 -7.25 -17.82 7.24
CA ARG A 396 -6.82 -16.43 7.48
C ARG A 396 -7.77 -15.40 6.90
N LEU A 397 -8.23 -15.59 5.65
CA LEU A 397 -9.16 -14.67 4.97
C LEU A 397 -10.46 -14.51 5.76
N PHE A 398 -11.05 -15.64 6.16
CA PHE A 398 -12.30 -15.64 6.92
C PHE A 398 -12.12 -15.02 8.31
N SER A 399 -11.10 -15.43 9.07
CA SER A 399 -10.85 -14.91 10.42
C SER A 399 -10.59 -13.41 10.42
N TYR A 400 -9.78 -12.91 9.46
CA TYR A 400 -9.52 -11.48 9.34
C TYR A 400 -10.76 -10.69 8.94
N THR A 401 -11.46 -11.14 7.89
CA THR A 401 -12.66 -10.44 7.38
C THR A 401 -13.75 -10.38 8.45
N THR A 402 -13.99 -11.48 9.16
CA THR A 402 -14.99 -11.51 10.24
C THR A 402 -14.58 -10.64 11.43
N GLY A 403 -13.31 -10.64 11.84
CA GLY A 403 -12.81 -9.76 12.88
C GLY A 403 -12.94 -8.28 12.51
N PHE A 404 -12.58 -7.91 11.29
CA PHE A 404 -12.74 -6.55 10.75
C PHE A 404 -14.19 -6.11 10.69
N VAL A 405 -15.08 -6.97 10.19
CA VAL A 405 -16.51 -6.67 10.10
C VAL A 405 -17.14 -6.53 11.48
N PHE A 406 -16.77 -7.41 12.41
CA PHE A 406 -17.19 -7.29 13.80
C PHE A 406 -16.70 -5.97 14.39
N GLY A 407 -15.40 -5.64 14.27
CA GLY A 407 -14.83 -4.39 14.77
C GLY A 407 -15.54 -3.16 14.21
N SER A 408 -15.71 -3.09 12.89
CA SER A 408 -16.35 -1.95 12.21
C SER A 408 -17.82 -1.80 12.60
N THR A 409 -18.57 -2.90 12.65
CA THR A 409 -19.99 -2.86 12.99
C THR A 409 -20.22 -2.63 14.49
N ALA A 410 -19.47 -3.33 15.35
CA ALA A 410 -19.56 -3.21 16.81
C ALA A 410 -19.26 -1.78 17.25
N PHE A 411 -18.14 -1.20 16.77
CA PHE A 411 -17.65 0.11 17.20
C PHE A 411 -18.18 1.30 16.38
N ALA A 412 -18.98 1.07 15.33
CA ALA A 412 -19.75 2.12 14.67
C ALA A 412 -20.66 2.90 15.64
N ARG A 413 -21.09 4.11 15.28
CA ARG A 413 -22.06 4.86 16.09
C ARG A 413 -23.35 4.05 16.24
N GLY A 414 -23.92 4.02 17.44
CA GLY A 414 -25.24 3.42 17.68
C GLY A 414 -26.39 4.21 17.05
N THR A 415 -26.10 5.36 16.44
CA THR A 415 -27.06 6.17 15.69
C THR A 415 -26.52 6.34 14.27
N VAL A 416 -27.32 5.94 13.29
CA VAL A 416 -27.00 5.96 11.86
C VAL A 416 -28.02 6.80 11.08
N THR A 417 -27.63 7.31 9.92
CA THR A 417 -28.54 8.07 9.07
C THR A 417 -29.14 7.16 7.99
N ILE A 418 -30.45 6.89 8.08
CA ILE A 418 -31.17 6.05 7.12
C ILE A 418 -32.22 6.91 6.43
N ARG A 419 -32.04 7.18 5.13
CA ARG A 419 -32.89 8.09 4.33
C ARG A 419 -33.03 9.47 4.98
N GLY A 420 -31.92 10.08 5.40
CA GLY A 420 -31.89 11.38 6.08
C GLY A 420 -32.36 11.38 7.54
N ASN A 421 -32.96 10.28 8.04
CA ASN A 421 -33.42 10.19 9.42
C ASN A 421 -32.40 9.52 10.32
N ARG A 422 -32.14 10.11 11.49
CA ARG A 422 -31.29 9.51 12.52
C ARG A 422 -32.03 8.37 13.21
N VAL A 423 -31.49 7.17 13.14
CA VAL A 423 -32.07 5.94 13.69
C VAL A 423 -31.10 5.34 14.69
N ARG A 424 -31.60 4.99 15.87
CA ARG A 424 -30.82 4.24 16.86
C ARG A 424 -30.86 2.75 16.53
N VAL A 425 -29.70 2.10 16.55
CA VAL A 425 -29.55 0.67 16.30
C VAL A 425 -28.92 0.01 17.53
N THR A 426 -29.57 -1.02 18.05
CA THR A 426 -29.00 -1.91 19.07
C THR A 426 -28.32 -3.09 18.38
N LYS A 427 -27.17 -3.50 18.90
CA LYS A 427 -26.28 -4.47 18.26
C LYS A 427 -26.07 -5.66 19.18
N HIS A 428 -26.23 -6.85 18.64
CA HIS A 428 -26.03 -8.09 19.36
C HIS A 428 -25.13 -9.02 18.55
N LEU A 429 -24.25 -9.73 19.23
CA LEU A 429 -23.49 -10.84 18.69
C LEU A 429 -24.19 -12.14 19.10
N PHE A 430 -24.43 -13.04 18.16
CA PHE A 430 -24.98 -14.36 18.46
C PHE A 430 -23.85 -15.37 18.65
N GLN A 431 -23.83 -16.03 19.80
CA GLN A 431 -22.94 -17.15 20.06
C GLN A 431 -23.73 -18.44 19.95
N TYR A 432 -23.35 -19.29 19.00
CA TYR A 432 -23.95 -20.61 18.82
C TYR A 432 -23.62 -21.50 20.02
N SER A 433 -24.65 -22.12 20.61
CA SER A 433 -24.47 -23.12 21.67
C SER A 433 -23.97 -24.43 21.08
N ASN A 434 -22.95 -25.00 21.70
CA ASN A 434 -22.36 -26.27 21.31
C ASN A 434 -23.18 -27.43 21.89
N HIS A 435 -24.43 -27.58 21.42
CA HIS A 435 -25.18 -28.82 21.58
C HIS A 435 -24.95 -29.65 20.31
N ASP A 436 -24.79 -30.97 20.44
CA ASP A 436 -24.21 -31.92 19.48
C ASP A 436 -24.71 -31.89 18.01
N ASN A 437 -25.69 -31.07 17.68
CA ASN A 437 -26.37 -30.98 16.38
C ASN A 437 -25.89 -29.83 15.45
N ASN A 438 -24.99 -28.95 15.89
CA ASN A 438 -24.52 -27.81 15.07
C ASN A 438 -23.27 -28.15 14.22
N ARG A 439 -23.23 -29.35 13.61
CA ARG A 439 -22.08 -29.85 12.81
C ARG A 439 -22.39 -29.85 11.32
N MET A 440 -21.49 -29.33 10.48
CA MET A 440 -21.53 -29.54 9.03
C MET A 440 -21.03 -30.96 8.70
N LEU A 441 -21.69 -31.66 7.77
CA LEU A 441 -21.27 -33.00 7.30
C LEU A 441 -20.39 -32.89 6.04
N GLY A 442 -19.29 -33.63 6.00
CA GLY A 442 -18.38 -33.73 4.84
C GLY A 442 -18.97 -34.57 3.69
N PRO A 443 -18.40 -34.52 2.46
CA PRO A 443 -19.04 -35.05 1.26
C PRO A 443 -19.04 -36.58 1.20
N HIS A 444 -18.25 -37.24 2.05
CA HIS A 444 -17.96 -38.67 1.96
C HIS A 444 -18.25 -39.45 3.25
N GLY A 445 -19.03 -38.89 4.19
CA GLY A 445 -19.34 -39.57 5.45
C GLY A 445 -18.12 -39.84 6.37
N GLY A 446 -16.89 -39.57 5.90
CA GLY A 446 -15.67 -39.51 6.68
C GLY A 446 -15.51 -38.14 7.33
N ILE A 447 -15.88 -38.07 8.59
CA ILE A 447 -15.78 -36.99 9.57
C ILE A 447 -14.86 -35.81 9.18
N ALA A 448 -15.49 -34.67 8.90
CA ALA A 448 -15.07 -33.39 9.45
C ALA A 448 -16.30 -32.78 10.14
N ASN A 449 -16.49 -33.11 11.42
CA ASN A 449 -17.55 -32.54 12.26
C ASN A 449 -17.22 -31.09 12.59
N VAL A 450 -17.50 -30.15 11.68
CA VAL A 450 -17.15 -28.74 11.87
C VAL A 450 -18.28 -28.00 12.57
N ASN A 451 -17.99 -27.29 13.67
CA ASN A 451 -18.96 -26.49 14.39
C ASN A 451 -19.40 -25.27 13.55
N ILE A 452 -20.70 -25.06 13.37
CA ILE A 452 -21.27 -23.88 12.68
C ILE A 452 -20.69 -22.59 13.27
N GLY A 453 -20.62 -22.48 14.61
CA GLY A 453 -20.08 -21.31 15.30
C GLY A 453 -18.61 -20.98 15.00
N GLU A 454 -17.85 -21.89 14.39
CA GLU A 454 -16.50 -21.62 13.88
C GLU A 454 -16.55 -21.05 12.44
N ARG A 455 -17.57 -21.40 11.66
CA ARG A 455 -17.71 -21.06 10.22
C ARG A 455 -18.65 -19.89 9.91
N ILE A 456 -19.44 -19.41 10.87
CA ILE A 456 -20.32 -18.25 10.70
C ILE A 456 -20.20 -17.19 11.80
N LEU A 457 -19.98 -15.93 11.42
CA LEU A 457 -20.16 -14.78 12.29
C LEU A 457 -21.59 -14.26 12.10
N THR A 458 -22.37 -14.17 13.19
CA THR A 458 -23.76 -13.68 13.14
C THR A 458 -23.95 -12.49 14.05
N MET A 459 -24.32 -11.35 13.46
CA MET A 459 -24.68 -10.13 14.15
C MET A 459 -26.17 -9.83 13.96
N ILE A 460 -26.86 -9.48 15.04
CA ILE A 460 -28.24 -9.03 14.99
C ILE A 460 -28.33 -7.55 15.31
N LEU A 461 -28.89 -6.80 14.36
CA LEU A 461 -28.98 -5.34 14.42
C LEU A 461 -30.44 -4.93 14.42
N TYR A 462 -30.89 -4.27 15.48
CA TYR A 462 -32.30 -3.89 15.63
C TYR A 462 -32.47 -2.37 15.63
N ALA A 463 -33.31 -1.87 14.73
CA ALA A 463 -33.71 -0.47 14.64
C ALA A 463 -35.16 -0.29 15.12
N PRO A 464 -35.39 0.12 16.39
CA PRO A 464 -36.74 0.20 16.95
C PRO A 464 -37.66 1.15 16.20
N SER A 465 -37.17 2.34 15.81
CA SER A 465 -37.98 3.35 15.10
C SER A 465 -38.37 2.96 13.68
N ARG A 466 -37.73 1.92 13.12
CA ARG A 466 -38.07 1.33 11.81
C ARG A 466 -38.80 -0.01 11.94
N ASN A 467 -38.93 -0.51 13.17
CA ASN A 467 -39.41 -1.85 13.51
C ASN A 467 -38.78 -2.91 12.60
N MET A 468 -37.44 -2.93 12.55
CA MET A 468 -36.67 -3.75 11.60
C MET A 468 -35.47 -4.39 12.30
N VAL A 469 -35.28 -5.68 12.02
CA VAL A 469 -34.13 -6.48 12.44
C VAL A 469 -33.34 -6.87 11.19
N VAL A 470 -32.03 -6.70 11.25
CA VAL A 470 -31.09 -7.27 10.29
C VAL A 470 -30.38 -8.45 10.93
N VAL A 471 -30.47 -9.62 10.32
CA VAL A 471 -29.67 -10.82 10.63
C VAL A 471 -28.50 -10.82 9.64
N PHE A 472 -27.33 -10.46 10.11
CA PHE A 472 -26.15 -10.33 9.26
C PHE A 472 -25.17 -11.47 9.51
N ASN A 473 -24.94 -12.27 8.47
CA ASN A 473 -24.19 -13.51 8.50
C ASN A 473 -22.96 -13.40 7.57
N ILE A 474 -21.78 -13.72 8.09
CA ILE A 474 -20.58 -13.94 7.26
C ILE A 474 -20.17 -15.40 7.40
N CYS A 475 -20.16 -16.08 6.26
CA CYS A 475 -20.05 -17.53 6.14
C CYS A 475 -18.80 -17.91 5.35
N ASN A 476 -18.05 -18.89 5.85
CA ASN A 476 -16.98 -19.53 5.08
C ASN A 476 -17.59 -20.56 4.11
N MET A 477 -17.44 -20.37 2.80
CA MET A 477 -17.87 -21.33 1.80
C MET A 477 -16.95 -22.55 1.85
N LEU A 478 -17.54 -23.70 2.15
CA LEU A 478 -16.98 -25.00 1.84
C LEU A 478 -17.87 -25.62 0.76
N THR A 479 -17.45 -26.73 0.15
CA THR A 479 -18.25 -27.51 -0.81
C THR A 479 -19.58 -28.04 -0.26
N HIS A 480 -19.96 -27.67 0.97
CA HIS A 480 -21.17 -28.04 1.69
C HIS A 480 -22.11 -26.85 1.91
N GLN A 481 -23.41 -27.11 1.76
CA GLN A 481 -24.44 -26.13 2.10
C GLN A 481 -24.56 -25.98 3.62
N PHE A 482 -24.64 -24.73 4.10
CA PHE A 482 -25.00 -24.44 5.48
C PHE A 482 -26.39 -25.02 5.79
N PRO A 483 -26.61 -25.59 6.99
CA PRO A 483 -27.90 -26.18 7.33
C PRO A 483 -29.01 -25.11 7.35
N PRO A 484 -30.24 -25.46 6.93
CA PRO A 484 -31.38 -24.54 6.92
C PRO A 484 -31.91 -24.36 8.34
N GLY A 485 -31.35 -23.41 9.10
CA GLY A 485 -31.81 -23.01 10.43
C GLY A 485 -31.99 -21.50 10.55
N ALA A 486 -32.95 -21.07 11.37
CA ALA A 486 -33.19 -19.66 11.71
C ALA A 486 -32.53 -19.29 13.05
N ILE A 487 -32.24 -18.00 13.23
CA ILE A 487 -31.98 -17.45 14.57
C ILE A 487 -33.31 -17.15 15.27
N SER A 488 -33.44 -17.48 16.56
CA SER A 488 -34.64 -17.13 17.33
C SER A 488 -34.71 -15.61 17.58
N LEU A 489 -35.67 -14.94 16.95
CA LEU A 489 -35.87 -13.48 17.04
C LEU A 489 -37.09 -13.09 17.89
N LEU A 490 -37.46 -13.94 18.86
CA LEU A 490 -38.64 -13.75 19.72
C LEU A 490 -38.63 -12.44 20.52
N ASN A 491 -37.45 -11.84 20.71
CA ASN A 491 -37.31 -10.53 21.36
C ASN A 491 -37.87 -9.36 20.53
N TRP A 492 -38.14 -9.58 19.23
CA TRP A 492 -38.64 -8.56 18.30
C TRP A 492 -39.80 -9.09 17.44
N PRO A 493 -40.90 -9.57 18.06
CA PRO A 493 -41.92 -10.42 17.42
C PRO A 493 -42.67 -9.73 16.28
N SER A 494 -42.71 -8.39 16.27
CA SER A 494 -43.40 -7.58 15.26
C SER A 494 -42.46 -6.97 14.21
N ALA A 495 -41.15 -7.20 14.28
CA ALA A 495 -40.18 -6.55 13.41
C ALA A 495 -40.10 -7.19 12.03
N ARG A 496 -39.92 -6.40 10.98
CA ARG A 496 -39.52 -6.92 9.67
C ARG A 496 -38.10 -7.45 9.76
N VAL A 497 -37.80 -8.56 9.09
CA VAL A 497 -36.50 -9.22 9.15
C VAL A 497 -35.83 -9.14 7.78
N ASN A 498 -34.62 -8.60 7.74
CA ASN A 498 -33.74 -8.70 6.58
C ASN A 498 -32.58 -9.63 6.96
N GLU A 499 -32.48 -10.78 6.30
CA GLU A 499 -31.31 -11.64 6.41
C GLU A 499 -30.35 -11.31 5.28
N ILE A 500 -29.10 -11.01 5.65
CA ILE A 500 -28.01 -10.69 4.73
C ILE A 500 -26.94 -11.74 4.96
N VAL A 501 -26.69 -12.58 3.94
CA VAL A 501 -25.71 -13.67 4.01
C VAL A 501 -24.58 -13.37 3.03
N CYS A 502 -23.39 -13.15 3.59
CA CYS A 502 -22.15 -13.01 2.85
C CYS A 502 -21.41 -14.34 2.88
N THR A 503 -21.14 -14.91 1.72
CA THR A 503 -20.44 -16.17 1.56
C THR A 503 -19.06 -15.91 0.96
N LEU A 504 -18.02 -16.37 1.65
CA LEU A 504 -16.62 -16.21 1.26
C LEU A 504 -16.04 -17.56 0.81
N ASP A 505 -15.72 -17.68 -0.47
CA ASP A 505 -15.03 -18.81 -1.09
C ASP A 505 -13.55 -18.48 -1.28
N PRO A 506 -12.68 -18.93 -0.38
CA PRO A 506 -11.26 -18.63 -0.46
C PRO A 506 -10.55 -19.40 -1.60
N THR A 507 -11.23 -20.34 -2.28
CA THR A 507 -10.66 -21.12 -3.39
C THR A 507 -10.84 -20.46 -4.76
N ARG A 508 -11.73 -19.46 -4.85
CA ARG A 508 -12.03 -18.70 -6.08
C ARG A 508 -11.50 -17.27 -5.93
N ARG A 509 -10.17 -17.10 -5.91
CA ARG A 509 -9.53 -15.79 -5.88
C ARG A 509 -8.66 -15.63 -7.13
N ASP A 510 -9.31 -15.43 -8.27
CA ASP A 510 -8.68 -15.04 -9.53
C ASP A 510 -8.96 -13.54 -9.80
N GLU A 511 -8.32 -12.94 -10.81
CA GLU A 511 -8.52 -11.52 -11.15
C GLU A 511 -10.01 -11.14 -11.34
N ASP A 512 -10.84 -12.09 -11.80
CA ASP A 512 -12.25 -11.86 -12.18
C ASP A 512 -13.29 -12.41 -11.19
N ASP A 513 -12.90 -13.21 -10.19
CA ASP A 513 -13.80 -13.83 -9.22
C ASP A 513 -13.12 -13.85 -7.85
N LEU A 514 -13.75 -13.18 -6.88
CA LEU A 514 -13.22 -12.98 -5.53
C LEU A 514 -13.84 -13.94 -4.51
N GLY A 515 -14.68 -14.86 -4.97
CA GLY A 515 -15.34 -15.83 -4.13
C GLY A 515 -16.31 -15.19 -3.12
N LEU A 516 -16.67 -13.93 -3.29
CA LEU A 516 -17.59 -13.20 -2.43
C LEU A 516 -18.97 -13.13 -3.07
N ALA A 517 -19.97 -13.72 -2.41
CA ALA A 517 -21.37 -13.59 -2.77
C ALA A 517 -22.16 -12.96 -1.61
N VAL A 518 -23.05 -12.02 -1.91
CA VAL A 518 -23.95 -11.41 -0.93
C VAL A 518 -25.39 -11.69 -1.37
N THR A 519 -26.17 -12.27 -0.47
CA THR A 519 -27.59 -12.54 -0.69
C THR A 519 -28.43 -11.83 0.35
N VAL A 520 -29.53 -11.22 -0.09
CA VAL A 520 -30.45 -10.48 0.77
C VAL A 520 -31.83 -11.11 0.68
N SER A 521 -32.39 -11.48 1.83
CA SER A 521 -33.73 -12.06 1.96
C SER A 521 -34.55 -11.24 2.95
N SER A 522 -35.75 -10.80 2.55
CA SER A 522 -36.64 -10.01 3.40
C SER A 522 -37.88 -10.78 3.79
N PHE A 523 -38.26 -10.68 5.07
CA PHE A 523 -39.40 -11.35 5.66
C PHE A 523 -40.25 -10.34 6.44
N GLN A 524 -41.57 -10.51 6.38
CA GLN A 524 -42.51 -9.59 7.01
C GLN A 524 -42.49 -9.67 8.55
N SER A 525 -42.09 -10.81 9.12
CA SER A 525 -42.01 -11.02 10.57
C SER A 525 -41.02 -12.14 10.93
N PRO A 526 -40.61 -12.25 12.20
CA PRO A 526 -39.80 -13.37 12.68
C PRO A 526 -40.45 -14.74 12.47
N ASN A 527 -41.78 -14.81 12.57
CA ASN A 527 -42.50 -16.07 12.35
C ASN A 527 -42.38 -16.54 10.91
N VAL A 528 -42.49 -15.63 9.94
CA VAL A 528 -42.31 -15.96 8.52
C VAL A 528 -40.86 -16.35 8.24
N TYR A 529 -39.89 -15.66 8.85
CA TYR A 529 -38.47 -16.03 8.77
C TYR A 529 -38.21 -17.46 9.28
N LEU A 530 -38.76 -17.81 10.45
CA LEU A 530 -38.63 -19.14 11.05
C LEU A 530 -39.32 -20.24 10.22
N GLN A 531 -40.50 -19.97 9.67
CA GLN A 531 -41.21 -20.89 8.77
C GLN A 531 -40.41 -21.20 7.50
N ASN A 532 -39.75 -20.20 6.91
CA ASN A 532 -38.84 -20.36 5.77
C ASN A 532 -37.57 -21.17 6.09
N ARG A 533 -37.37 -21.56 7.35
CA ARG A 533 -36.30 -22.44 7.83
C ARG A 533 -36.88 -23.70 8.47
N ASN A 534 -38.03 -24.17 7.99
CA ASN A 534 -38.71 -25.38 8.44
C ASN A 534 -38.99 -25.41 9.96
N ASN A 535 -39.18 -24.23 10.58
CA ASN A 535 -39.33 -24.08 12.03
C ASN A 535 -38.14 -24.63 12.84
N VAL A 536 -36.97 -24.73 12.23
CA VAL A 536 -35.73 -25.15 12.89
C VAL A 536 -34.96 -23.90 13.31
N SER A 537 -34.61 -23.81 14.60
CA SER A 537 -33.84 -22.70 15.14
C SER A 537 -32.48 -23.13 15.68
N PHE A 538 -31.44 -22.33 15.41
CA PHE A 538 -30.15 -22.49 16.07
C PHE A 538 -30.26 -22.15 17.56
N GLN A 539 -29.65 -22.99 18.39
CA GLN A 539 -29.48 -22.74 19.82
C GLN A 539 -28.28 -21.82 20.05
N GLY A 540 -28.41 -20.86 20.96
CA GLY A 540 -27.35 -19.90 21.24
C GLY A 540 -27.80 -18.77 22.15
N ASN A 541 -26.86 -17.86 22.44
CA ASN A 541 -27.05 -16.71 23.30
C ASN A 541 -26.79 -15.40 22.55
N PHE A 542 -27.53 -14.35 22.91
CA PHE A 542 -27.29 -12.99 22.44
C PHE A 542 -26.44 -12.22 23.43
N PHE A 543 -25.34 -11.67 22.95
CA PHE A 543 -24.51 -10.75 23.71
C PHE A 543 -24.69 -9.34 23.16
N GLN A 544 -25.27 -8.45 23.96
CA GLN A 544 -25.41 -7.06 23.56
C GLN A 544 -24.02 -6.37 23.54
N VAL A 545 -23.73 -5.65 22.45
CA VAL A 545 -22.50 -4.85 22.33
C VAL A 545 -22.76 -3.47 22.93
N GLY A 546 -22.14 -3.18 24.09
CA GLY A 546 -22.24 -1.91 24.83
C GLY A 546 -20.91 -1.18 24.97
N GLY A 547 -20.90 0.01 25.61
CA GLY A 547 -19.67 0.75 25.95
C GLY A 547 -18.93 1.46 24.79
N VAL A 548 -19.43 1.34 23.56
CA VAL A 548 -18.79 1.87 22.34
C VAL A 548 -18.66 3.39 22.32
N GLY A 549 -19.64 4.11 22.90
CA GLY A 549 -19.61 5.57 22.95
C GLY A 549 -18.40 6.13 23.70
N ASP A 550 -17.96 5.45 24.75
CA ASP A 550 -16.79 5.85 25.54
C ASP A 550 -15.50 5.64 24.75
N VAL A 551 -15.36 4.49 24.08
CA VAL A 551 -14.19 4.18 23.23
C VAL A 551 -14.00 5.25 22.17
N ARG A 552 -15.08 5.63 21.46
CA ARG A 552 -15.00 6.66 20.41
C ARG A 552 -14.62 8.03 20.96
N ARG A 553 -15.17 8.42 22.11
CA ARG A 553 -14.84 9.69 22.77
C ARG A 553 -13.37 9.71 23.17
N ILE A 554 -12.87 8.63 23.78
CA ILE A 554 -11.48 8.52 24.24
C ILE A 554 -10.52 8.47 23.04
N ALA A 555 -10.84 7.72 21.99
CA ALA A 555 -10.07 7.69 20.75
C ALA A 555 -9.95 9.09 20.14
N SER A 556 -11.05 9.85 20.09
CA SER A 556 -11.05 11.23 19.60
C SER A 556 -10.15 12.15 20.45
N ILE A 557 -10.12 11.98 21.79
CA ILE A 557 -9.26 12.77 22.67
C ILE A 557 -7.79 12.40 22.46
N MET A 558 -7.48 11.09 22.43
CA MET A 558 -6.15 10.57 22.19
C MET A 558 -5.61 11.10 20.86
N MET A 559 -6.35 10.98 19.76
CA MET A 559 -5.86 11.37 18.44
C MET A 559 -5.69 12.89 18.25
N ASN A 560 -6.57 13.73 18.81
CA ASN A 560 -6.55 15.17 18.53
C ASN A 560 -5.64 15.94 19.48
N THR A 561 -5.69 15.64 20.78
CA THR A 561 -5.02 16.42 21.83
C THR A 561 -4.06 15.60 22.68
N GLY A 562 -4.21 14.28 22.71
CA GLY A 562 -3.57 13.38 23.67
C GLY A 562 -2.55 12.42 23.07
N TRP A 563 -2.12 12.63 21.83
CA TRP A 563 -1.42 11.60 21.05
C TRP A 563 0.00 11.35 21.58
N GLN A 564 0.60 12.33 22.27
CA GLN A 564 1.86 12.22 23.01
C GLN A 564 1.67 11.87 24.50
N ASP A 565 0.44 11.73 24.98
CA ASP A 565 0.16 11.44 26.39
C ASP A 565 -0.09 9.94 26.59
N ILE A 566 0.85 9.29 27.28
CA ILE A 566 0.81 7.87 27.58
C ILE A 566 -0.48 7.43 28.27
N ASN A 567 -1.04 8.28 29.13
CA ASN A 567 -2.27 7.95 29.85
C ASN A 567 -3.47 7.88 28.89
N ARG A 568 -3.46 8.65 27.81
CA ARG A 568 -4.54 8.65 26.80
C ARG A 568 -4.56 7.38 25.96
N HIS A 569 -3.38 6.84 25.66
CA HIS A 569 -3.27 5.52 25.01
C HIS A 569 -3.76 4.42 25.94
N GLN A 570 -3.41 4.46 27.22
CA GLN A 570 -3.88 3.50 28.22
C GLN A 570 -5.40 3.56 28.42
N GLU A 571 -5.97 4.76 28.56
CA GLU A 571 -7.41 4.97 28.65
C GLU A 571 -8.15 4.36 27.46
N LEU A 572 -7.60 4.54 26.25
CA LEU A 572 -8.17 3.98 25.03
C LEU A 572 -8.18 2.45 25.07
N PHE A 573 -7.03 1.81 25.31
CA PHE A 573 -6.96 0.35 25.32
C PHE A 573 -7.75 -0.28 26.46
N GLN A 574 -7.85 0.36 27.63
CA GLN A 574 -8.73 -0.09 28.71
C GLN A 574 -10.21 0.01 28.32
N ALA A 575 -10.62 1.07 27.63
CA ALA A 575 -11.99 1.20 27.14
C ALA A 575 -12.33 0.10 26.12
N ILE A 576 -11.41 -0.19 25.18
CA ILE A 576 -11.56 -1.28 24.21
C ILE A 576 -11.64 -2.63 24.94
N SER A 577 -10.74 -2.85 25.91
CA SER A 577 -10.66 -4.05 26.75
C SER A 577 -12.00 -4.36 27.45
N ARG A 578 -12.70 -3.34 27.97
CA ARG A 578 -14.02 -3.50 28.62
C ARG A 578 -15.12 -3.94 27.66
N VAL A 579 -15.11 -3.42 26.43
CA VAL A 579 -16.08 -3.81 25.39
C VAL A 579 -15.82 -5.23 24.91
N LEU A 580 -14.56 -5.59 24.71
CA LEU A 580 -14.17 -6.91 24.19
C LEU A 580 -14.22 -8.01 25.26
N PHE A 581 -14.07 -7.73 26.55
CA PHE A 581 -14.01 -8.77 27.59
C PHE A 581 -15.15 -9.80 27.58
N PRO A 582 -16.44 -9.40 27.51
CA PRO A 582 -17.53 -10.37 27.39
C PRO A 582 -17.59 -11.08 26.03
N LEU A 583 -16.89 -10.54 25.03
CA LEU A 583 -16.89 -11.02 23.64
C LEU A 583 -15.53 -11.62 23.23
N ARG A 584 -14.58 -11.79 24.16
CA ARG A 584 -13.16 -12.04 23.86
C ARG A 584 -12.89 -13.26 22.99
N TRP A 585 -13.79 -14.24 23.03
CA TRP A 585 -13.77 -15.41 22.16
C TRP A 585 -13.77 -15.07 20.66
N ILE A 586 -14.30 -13.91 20.27
CA ILE A 586 -14.30 -13.45 18.87
C ILE A 586 -12.89 -13.14 18.36
N VAL A 587 -11.99 -12.72 19.26
CA VAL A 587 -10.61 -12.36 18.93
C VAL A 587 -9.80 -13.62 18.62
N ASN A 588 -9.94 -14.67 19.44
CA ASN A 588 -9.24 -15.93 19.22
C ASN A 588 -10.10 -16.99 18.51
N ARG A 589 -11.10 -16.54 17.76
CA ARG A 589 -11.99 -17.42 17.00
C ARG A 589 -11.18 -18.18 15.95
N ASN A 590 -11.39 -19.49 15.82
CA ASN A 590 -10.62 -20.34 14.91
C ASN A 590 -9.09 -20.26 15.13
N ASP A 591 -8.65 -20.07 16.38
CA ASP A 591 -7.22 -19.95 16.71
C ASP A 591 -6.55 -18.77 15.96
N ALA A 592 -7.32 -17.70 15.70
CA ALA A 592 -6.83 -16.55 14.94
C ALA A 592 -5.77 -15.72 15.68
N GLN A 593 -5.67 -15.85 17.00
CA GLN A 593 -4.64 -15.23 17.83
C GLN A 593 -4.41 -13.74 17.46
N GLU A 594 -3.18 -13.39 17.05
CA GLU A 594 -2.77 -12.03 16.70
C GLU A 594 -3.52 -11.47 15.48
N VAL A 595 -3.86 -12.32 14.49
CA VAL A 595 -4.64 -11.93 13.31
C VAL A 595 -6.04 -11.46 13.72
N GLY A 596 -6.66 -12.15 14.66
CA GLY A 596 -7.98 -11.79 15.17
C GLY A 596 -7.95 -10.49 15.98
N PHE A 597 -6.89 -10.27 16.77
CA PHE A 597 -6.72 -9.00 17.49
C PHE A 597 -6.49 -7.83 16.53
N HIS A 598 -5.61 -8.00 15.55
CA HIS A 598 -5.33 -7.03 14.51
C HIS A 598 -6.60 -6.65 13.76
N SER A 599 -7.32 -7.64 13.20
CA SER A 599 -8.53 -7.38 12.39
C SER A 599 -9.62 -6.63 13.15
N ILE A 600 -9.84 -6.94 14.43
CA ILE A 600 -10.83 -6.25 15.26
C ILE A 600 -10.44 -4.78 15.50
N LEU A 601 -9.17 -4.52 15.81
CA LEU A 601 -8.70 -3.14 15.99
C LEU A 601 -8.73 -2.37 14.67
N HIS A 602 -8.38 -3.00 13.55
CA HIS A 602 -8.53 -2.42 12.22
C HIS A 602 -9.99 -1.99 11.99
N GLY A 603 -10.95 -2.90 12.16
CA GLY A 603 -12.37 -2.57 12.02
C GLY A 603 -12.83 -1.47 12.98
N LEU A 604 -12.35 -1.49 14.22
CA LEU A 604 -12.67 -0.47 15.22
C LEU A 604 -12.23 0.92 14.78
N PHE A 605 -10.95 1.07 14.42
CA PHE A 605 -10.39 2.38 14.03
C PHE A 605 -10.95 2.85 12.69
N TYR A 606 -11.24 1.92 11.77
CA TYR A 606 -11.99 2.19 10.55
C TYR A 606 -13.33 2.88 10.86
N ALA A 607 -14.08 2.39 11.86
CA ALA A 607 -15.38 2.95 12.20
C ALA A 607 -15.31 4.25 13.04
N CYS A 608 -14.17 4.57 13.65
CA CYS A 608 -13.98 5.77 14.44
C CYS A 608 -13.80 6.99 13.50
N ASP A 609 -14.90 7.71 13.20
CA ASP A 609 -14.98 8.90 12.33
C ASP A 609 -14.08 10.11 12.71
N ASN A 610 -12.93 9.96 13.38
CA ASN A 610 -12.06 11.08 13.77
C ASN A 610 -10.63 10.67 14.10
N PRO A 611 -9.68 11.51 13.68
CA PRO A 611 -8.99 11.35 12.42
C PRO A 611 -7.93 10.29 12.60
N ALA A 612 -8.29 9.03 12.41
CA ALA A 612 -7.31 8.00 12.16
C ALA A 612 -7.53 7.60 10.70
N ARG A 613 -6.65 8.04 9.81
CA ARG A 613 -6.41 7.21 8.62
C ARG A 613 -5.56 6.06 9.11
N LEU A 614 -6.09 4.87 9.00
CA LEU A 614 -5.37 3.66 9.31
C LEU A 614 -4.52 3.28 8.10
N VAL A 615 -3.21 3.23 8.29
CA VAL A 615 -2.32 2.60 7.32
C VAL A 615 -2.04 1.18 7.78
N ILE A 616 -2.44 0.21 6.96
CA ILE A 616 -2.31 -1.22 7.25
C ILE A 616 -1.08 -1.86 6.62
N GLU A 617 -0.27 -1.12 5.87
CA GLU A 617 0.93 -1.59 5.17
C GLU A 617 2.10 -0.63 5.32
N PHE A 618 2.29 -0.16 6.55
CA PHE A 618 3.45 0.65 6.85
C PHE A 618 4.63 -0.23 7.24
N GLN A 619 5.75 -0.07 6.55
CA GLN A 619 7.00 -0.75 6.86
C GLN A 619 8.02 0.24 7.40
N LEU A 620 8.77 -0.18 8.42
CA LEU A 620 9.91 0.53 9.00
C LEU A 620 11.07 -0.45 9.10
N GLY A 621 12.15 -0.19 8.34
CA GLY A 621 13.34 -1.04 8.31
C GLY A 621 13.00 -2.47 7.85
N GLY A 622 12.23 -2.59 6.76
CA GLY A 622 11.78 -3.87 6.19
C GLY A 622 10.75 -4.63 7.04
N ARG A 623 10.34 -4.09 8.20
CA ARG A 623 9.35 -4.73 9.08
C ARG A 623 8.03 -3.98 9.04
N LYS A 624 6.95 -4.74 8.89
CA LYS A 624 5.59 -4.23 8.90
C LYS A 624 5.17 -3.88 10.33
N LEU A 625 4.70 -2.66 10.51
CA LEU A 625 4.04 -2.20 11.72
C LEU A 625 2.55 -2.57 11.65
N ASP A 626 1.99 -3.08 12.76
CA ASP A 626 0.65 -3.66 12.76
C ASP A 626 -0.47 -2.63 12.50
N LEU A 627 -0.43 -1.49 13.17
CA LEU A 627 -1.41 -0.41 12.97
C LEU A 627 -0.71 0.95 12.95
N VAL A 628 -1.12 1.83 12.04
CA VAL A 628 -0.69 3.24 12.04
C VAL A 628 -1.91 4.13 11.98
N LEU A 629 -2.10 4.97 13.00
CA LEU A 629 -3.18 5.94 13.07
C LEU A 629 -2.62 7.32 12.70
N LEU A 630 -3.10 7.91 11.61
CA LEU A 630 -2.68 9.24 11.16
C LEU A 630 -3.63 10.33 11.66
N ARG A 631 -3.10 11.28 12.45
CA ARG A 631 -3.83 12.50 12.84
C ARG A 631 -4.11 13.39 11.62
N SER A 632 -5.34 13.91 11.48
CA SER A 632 -5.70 14.82 10.39
C SER A 632 -4.85 16.09 10.40
N ALA A 633 -4.48 16.55 9.20
CA ALA A 633 -3.76 17.79 8.92
C ALA A 633 -4.66 19.02 9.16
N GLY A 634 -5.06 19.27 10.41
CA GLY A 634 -5.72 20.52 10.77
C GLY A 634 -4.71 21.65 10.80
N SER A 635 -4.52 22.34 9.66
CA SER A 635 -3.87 23.64 9.34
C SER A 635 -2.59 24.11 10.06
N VAL A 636 -2.15 23.51 11.16
CA VAL A 636 -0.97 23.88 11.95
C VAL A 636 -0.33 22.59 12.50
N GLY A 637 0.86 22.26 12.01
CA GLY A 637 1.72 21.20 12.58
C GLY A 637 1.86 19.90 11.78
N GLY A 638 1.13 19.72 10.68
CA GLY A 638 1.22 18.50 9.86
C GLY A 638 0.54 17.26 10.48
N THR A 639 0.59 16.17 9.73
CA THR A 639 0.06 14.83 10.04
C THR A 639 1.04 14.12 10.96
N HIS A 640 0.63 13.73 12.18
CA HIS A 640 1.48 12.99 13.11
C HIS A 640 0.97 11.55 13.27
N PRO A 641 1.76 10.53 12.89
CA PRO A 641 1.38 9.14 12.99
C PRO A 641 1.60 8.61 14.40
N THR A 642 0.65 7.78 14.84
CA THR A 642 0.77 6.88 15.98
C THR A 642 0.89 5.46 15.46
N GLY A 643 2.08 4.89 15.55
CA GLY A 643 2.33 3.49 15.26
C GLY A 643 2.07 2.60 16.47
N ILE A 644 1.42 1.46 16.26
CA ILE A 644 1.02 0.53 17.32
C ILE A 644 1.42 -0.89 16.89
N GLU A 645 2.33 -1.49 17.65
CA GLU A 645 2.66 -2.91 17.52
C GLU A 645 1.66 -3.75 18.33
N LEU A 646 1.19 -4.85 17.77
CA LEU A 646 0.25 -5.74 18.43
C LEU A 646 0.93 -7.07 18.76
N LYS A 647 0.56 -7.65 19.90
CA LYS A 647 0.94 -9.03 20.25
C LYS A 647 -0.24 -9.79 20.83
N PHE A 648 -0.15 -11.11 20.78
CA PHE A 648 -1.11 -12.01 21.42
C PHE A 648 -0.41 -12.94 22.44
N ALA A 649 -1.02 -13.08 23.62
CA ALA A 649 -0.60 -14.00 24.68
C ALA A 649 -1.76 -14.94 25.07
N THR A 650 -1.53 -16.24 24.94
CA THR A 650 -2.51 -17.28 25.27
C THR A 650 -2.47 -17.64 26.76
N ALA A 651 -1.31 -17.45 27.40
CA ALA A 651 -1.08 -17.83 28.78
C ALA A 651 -0.34 -16.74 29.59
N ALA A 652 -0.48 -16.80 30.91
CA ALA A 652 0.11 -15.81 31.82
C ALA A 652 1.64 -15.72 31.74
N HIS A 653 2.33 -16.84 31.46
CA HIS A 653 3.80 -16.85 31.35
C HIS A 653 4.29 -16.20 30.05
N GLU A 654 3.51 -16.28 28.96
CA GLU A 654 3.82 -15.66 27.67
C GLU A 654 3.69 -14.13 27.72
N LEU A 655 2.82 -13.59 28.58
CA LEU A 655 2.56 -12.15 28.62
C LEU A 655 3.84 -11.32 28.79
N ARG A 656 4.74 -11.71 29.70
CA ARG A 656 6.01 -10.99 29.92
C ARG A 656 6.93 -11.09 28.71
N GLN A 657 6.98 -12.25 28.07
CA GLN A 657 7.77 -12.45 26.86
C GLN A 657 7.24 -11.58 25.71
N LYS A 658 5.92 -11.53 25.51
CA LYS A 658 5.30 -10.69 24.47
C LYS A 658 5.50 -9.20 24.73
N ILE A 659 5.54 -8.77 26.00
CA ILE A 659 5.93 -7.41 26.40
C ILE A 659 7.36 -7.11 25.94
N ALA A 660 8.31 -7.97 26.29
CA ALA A 660 9.72 -7.77 25.91
C ALA A 660 9.90 -7.75 24.38
N ASN A 661 9.24 -8.65 23.66
CA ASN A 661 9.31 -8.71 22.19
C ASN A 661 8.74 -7.44 21.53
N ALA A 662 7.61 -6.93 22.04
CA ALA A 662 7.03 -5.70 21.52
C ALA A 662 7.93 -4.48 21.78
N ASP A 663 8.54 -4.42 22.96
CA ASP A 663 9.46 -3.33 23.33
C ASP A 663 10.72 -3.32 22.45
N GLU A 664 11.35 -4.48 22.23
CA GLU A 664 12.49 -4.64 21.33
C GLU A 664 12.13 -4.24 19.89
N GLN A 665 10.92 -4.57 19.43
CA GLN A 665 10.48 -4.22 18.09
C GLN A 665 10.29 -2.71 17.93
N LEU A 666 9.76 -2.04 18.96
CA LEU A 666 9.69 -0.59 19.03
C LEU A 666 11.08 0.07 19.04
N ASP A 667 12.06 -0.50 19.75
CA ASP A 667 13.47 -0.06 19.71
C ASP A 667 14.00 -0.06 18.27
N ARG A 668 13.77 -1.15 17.53
CA ARG A 668 14.21 -1.26 16.13
C ARG A 668 13.58 -0.19 15.27
N TYR A 669 12.26 0.02 15.38
CA TYR A 669 11.55 1.06 14.63
C TYR A 669 12.14 2.45 14.88
N MET A 670 12.50 2.79 16.13
CA MET A 670 13.07 4.10 16.47
C MET A 670 14.37 4.41 15.70
N HIS A 671 15.12 3.39 15.27
CA HIS A 671 16.37 3.55 14.52
C HIS A 671 16.15 3.63 12.99
N CYS A 672 14.93 3.37 12.48
CA CYS A 672 14.63 3.38 11.06
C CYS A 672 14.48 4.81 10.46
N ARG A 673 14.68 4.93 9.14
CA ARG A 673 14.58 6.20 8.37
C ARG A 673 13.25 6.38 7.61
N GLY A 674 12.41 5.35 7.52
CA GLY A 674 11.18 5.31 6.71
C GLY A 674 9.98 6.14 7.18
N PHE A 675 10.08 6.85 8.31
CA PHE A 675 8.96 7.60 8.92
C PHE A 675 8.31 8.66 8.00
N LYS A 676 9.09 9.25 7.09
CA LYS A 676 8.66 10.34 6.18
C LYS A 676 7.51 9.97 5.25
N ARG A 677 7.29 8.68 5.01
CA ARG A 677 6.18 8.20 4.18
C ARG A 677 4.82 8.47 4.79
N VAL A 678 4.72 8.51 6.12
CA VAL A 678 3.45 8.57 6.88
C VAL A 678 3.27 9.89 7.66
N THR A 679 4.17 10.86 7.46
CA THR A 679 4.12 12.15 8.16
C THR A 679 4.81 13.24 7.37
N ASP A 680 4.16 14.39 7.26
CA ASP A 680 4.80 15.66 6.90
C ASP A 680 5.15 16.51 8.14
N GLY A 681 4.75 16.04 9.33
CA GLY A 681 5.18 16.57 10.61
C GLY A 681 6.60 16.14 10.99
N ASP A 682 7.06 16.61 12.14
CA ASP A 682 8.40 16.38 12.69
C ASP A 682 8.42 15.27 13.76
N THR A 683 7.28 14.62 14.01
CA THR A 683 7.12 13.73 15.15
C THR A 683 6.33 12.48 14.79
N VAL A 684 6.83 11.32 15.23
CA VAL A 684 6.11 10.04 15.25
C VAL A 684 6.01 9.53 16.69
N VAL A 685 4.87 8.93 17.02
CA VAL A 685 4.66 8.21 18.28
C VAL A 685 4.58 6.71 17.99
N LEU A 686 5.23 5.90 18.82
CA LEU A 686 5.13 4.45 18.80
C LEU A 686 4.65 3.92 20.16
N SER A 687 3.70 2.99 20.12
CA SER A 687 3.22 2.24 21.29
C SER A 687 3.01 0.77 20.93
N TYR A 688 2.63 -0.05 21.90
CA TYR A 688 2.20 -1.41 21.64
C TYR A 688 1.00 -1.83 22.49
N ALA A 689 0.26 -2.83 22.05
CA ALA A 689 -0.84 -3.42 22.81
C ALA A 689 -0.81 -4.95 22.71
N ILE A 690 -1.11 -5.61 23.82
CA ILE A 690 -1.01 -7.07 23.92
C ILE A 690 -2.36 -7.61 24.35
N PHE A 691 -2.94 -8.47 23.53
CA PHE A 691 -4.14 -9.20 23.90
C PHE A 691 -3.77 -10.37 24.81
N ASN A 692 -4.33 -10.39 26.03
CA ASN A 692 -4.11 -11.39 27.06
C ASN A 692 -5.37 -12.27 27.19
N ASP A 693 -5.41 -13.38 26.48
CA ASP A 693 -6.58 -14.28 26.43
C ASP A 693 -6.85 -14.97 27.79
N TYR A 694 -5.84 -14.99 28.68
CA TYR A 694 -5.95 -15.50 30.05
C TYR A 694 -6.60 -14.48 31.03
N ALA A 695 -6.88 -13.25 30.60
CA ALA A 695 -7.39 -12.21 31.47
C ALA A 695 -8.67 -12.63 32.22
N ARG A 696 -8.67 -12.41 33.55
CA ARG A 696 -9.80 -12.72 34.44
C ARG A 696 -10.71 -11.53 34.70
N VAL A 697 -10.26 -10.32 34.39
CA VAL A 697 -11.01 -9.08 34.62
C VAL A 697 -10.97 -8.17 33.38
N PRO A 698 -11.99 -7.32 33.16
CA PRO A 698 -12.09 -6.50 31.96
C PRO A 698 -10.93 -5.57 31.68
N ASN A 699 -10.21 -5.09 32.71
CA ASN A 699 -9.14 -4.10 32.53
C ASN A 699 -7.76 -4.73 32.22
N THR A 700 -7.66 -6.07 32.14
CA THR A 700 -6.39 -6.77 31.88
C THR A 700 -6.40 -7.59 30.60
N LEU A 701 -7.48 -7.54 29.81
CA LEU A 701 -7.59 -8.22 28.52
C LEU A 701 -6.64 -7.59 27.49
N ILE A 702 -6.50 -6.28 27.49
CA ILE A 702 -5.47 -5.59 26.70
C ILE A 702 -4.45 -5.00 27.66
N SER A 703 -3.23 -5.51 27.59
CA SER A 703 -2.08 -4.99 28.33
C SER A 703 -1.37 -3.92 27.51
N ASN A 704 -1.17 -2.75 28.10
CA ASN A 704 -0.38 -1.63 27.58
C ASN A 704 0.44 -1.03 28.76
N PRO A 705 1.55 -1.68 29.16
CA PRO A 705 2.34 -1.26 30.30
C PRO A 705 3.20 -0.04 29.93
N HIS A 706 2.68 1.17 30.11
CA HIS A 706 3.42 2.44 30.06
C HIS A 706 4.51 2.55 28.98
N VAL A 707 4.22 2.21 27.72
CA VAL A 707 5.15 2.45 26.61
C VAL A 707 4.58 3.42 25.60
N LEU A 708 5.24 4.57 25.53
CA LEU A 708 5.08 5.57 24.50
C LEU A 708 6.46 6.09 24.11
N ARG A 709 6.89 5.82 22.87
CA ARG A 709 8.15 6.32 22.34
C ARG A 709 7.88 7.43 21.35
N VAL A 710 8.52 8.57 21.55
CA VAL A 710 8.34 9.74 20.68
C VAL A 710 9.65 9.96 19.93
N LYS A 711 9.60 9.92 18.60
CA LYS A 711 10.72 10.30 17.75
C LYS A 711 10.51 11.73 17.26
N ASN A 712 11.33 12.66 17.75
CA ASN A 712 11.34 14.07 17.38
C ASN A 712 12.77 14.64 17.61
N PRO A 713 13.34 15.42 16.68
CA PRO A 713 12.79 15.76 15.36
C PRO A 713 13.00 14.63 14.36
N LEU A 714 12.03 14.41 13.48
CA LEU A 714 12.23 13.68 12.24
C LEU A 714 12.99 14.60 11.29
N GLU A 715 14.28 14.33 11.05
CA GLU A 715 15.08 15.07 10.07
C GLU A 715 14.46 14.95 8.67
N HIS A 716 13.66 15.93 8.24
CA HIS A 716 13.20 16.04 6.86
C HIS A 716 14.42 16.23 5.96
N SER A 717 14.69 15.28 5.06
CA SER A 717 15.83 15.31 4.12
C SER A 717 15.68 16.36 3.00
N SER A 718 14.70 17.25 3.16
CA SER A 718 14.47 18.42 2.32
C SER A 718 14.63 19.71 3.11
N ILE A 719 15.19 19.64 4.33
CA ILE A 719 15.55 20.80 5.17
C ILE A 719 16.78 20.42 6.02
N ARG A 720 17.89 20.07 5.39
CA ARG A 720 19.20 20.35 6.00
C ARG A 720 19.54 21.80 5.71
N GLU A 721 19.15 22.68 6.62
CA GLU A 721 20.00 23.81 7.00
C GLU A 721 21.22 23.21 7.70
N PHE A 722 22.30 22.96 6.96
CA PHE A 722 23.64 22.91 7.56
C PHE A 722 24.29 24.29 7.35
N PRO A 723 25.09 24.75 8.33
CA PRO A 723 25.50 26.15 8.50
C PRO A 723 26.28 26.75 7.33
#